data_AF-A0A8J8C0S0-F1
#
_entry.id   AF-A0A8J8C0S0-F1
#
_cell.length_a   1.000
_cell.length_b   1.000
_cell.length_c   1.000
_cell.angle_alpha   90.00
_cell.angle_beta   90.00
_cell.angle_gamma   90.00
#
_symmetry.space_group_name_H-M   'P 1'
#
loop_
_entity.id
_entity.type
_entity.pdbx_description
1 polymer ?
#
loop_
_entity_poly.entity_id
_entity_poly.type
_entity_poly.pdbx_seq_one_letter_code
_entity_poly.pdbx_strand_id
1 'polypeptide(L)'
;MIRKNFVGCLIVLMVTAAGIPSAGCQSSWTVMIYMDGDNNLESAAIDDVNELEATGSSSEVNIVVQLDRIIDWDSSNGDWTTTRRYYITHDPNGYDGIITSTLLADLGELNMGNPTTLANFVTWARTNYPADNYLLVLWDHGDGWKTRLTQITSKGRITSVQKREPLKGVCHDDTDGDYLTMPDLRTALDACTGGGANPLDVIGFDACLMAMLEVNYEAMPYCSYMVGSEESVPFDGWDYLTTSNWLVANFNCTPDQLASRIVTDYMNSYGVLGFETHSAVDLSLTSALASAVSTLAIDLTNGLPGYFSEIQAARDQVEVYMDYDFIDLYHFAQVLQNEIADSHIQNDTQNVMNAVTAAVIQEGHGASNPNSHGISIYFPYGFCSYLSSYSAMTSLAAQTAWDEFLTAYYTTVPPPIHSVAVIDDDNGGCGNLTNVESYYTDILDVLSIPYDYYNVAIHGTPSLSYLQSHALVIWFTGSDFSSTLSPADENVLIQYLIGGGNLFFSSQDYVWDIKNDGRYPTTFLRTYLHTVDEGEDTGVNYLTGEDGNEVGDGFSSIPMCWAPPATCGFMDYADRIDKDAASEYAFRNEAAEYVALTCSGTYDVVFFAFRFEGISYADRLLIMQRIIDFLGPLPTLGSLGELFSTNTYLVSGDTAYPTDVLGASNIAFALGVAGALENPEGRTDLTLTAWEHANGNLIPVGGPAVNPIATEFGTYFDITYTYLPGVSFEISADSHSIFLDLTHYPQEDIALVYVGQENGRYVLLVWGYGWQGTYAASVFLEDTTNWSLYQGSHMIMVRWNDGNSDGLVQAGEIVVEAHA
;
A
#
# COMPACT_ATOMS: atom_id res chain seq x y z
N MET A 1 -11.21 86.98 24.91
CA MET A 1 -10.08 87.88 24.64
C MET A 1 -8.86 87.41 25.42
N ILE A 2 -7.83 86.92 24.72
CA ILE A 2 -6.38 87.10 24.97
C ILE A 2 -5.80 86.76 26.38
N ARG A 3 -4.90 85.74 26.38
CA ARG A 3 -3.67 85.51 27.20
C ARG A 3 -3.87 85.23 28.72
N LYS A 4 -3.08 84.40 29.41
CA LYS A 4 -1.62 84.17 29.36
C LYS A 4 -1.22 82.93 30.21
N ASN A 5 -0.22 82.17 29.71
CA ASN A 5 0.87 81.40 30.34
C ASN A 5 0.70 80.61 31.66
N PHE A 6 1.18 79.35 31.66
CA PHE A 6 2.12 78.85 32.68
C PHE A 6 3.05 77.76 32.11
N VAL A 7 4.26 77.72 32.67
CA VAL A 7 5.48 76.98 32.29
C VAL A 7 5.49 75.58 32.93
N GLY A 8 6.06 74.57 32.26
CA GLY A 8 6.36 73.24 32.82
C GLY A 8 7.72 72.72 32.35
N CYS A 9 8.56 72.31 33.31
CA CYS A 9 9.95 71.86 33.15
C CYS A 9 10.14 70.58 32.32
N LEU A 10 11.24 70.55 31.57
CA LEU A 10 11.81 69.40 30.87
C LEU A 10 12.69 68.60 31.85
N ILE A 11 12.48 67.29 31.96
CA ILE A 11 13.43 66.33 32.56
C ILE A 11 13.91 65.44 31.40
N VAL A 12 15.21 65.46 31.14
CA VAL A 12 15.91 64.62 30.17
C VAL A 12 16.28 63.32 30.87
N LEU A 13 15.68 62.20 30.47
CA LEU A 13 16.16 60.86 30.81
C LEU A 13 17.06 60.39 29.65
N MET A 14 18.35 60.16 29.94
CA MET A 14 19.26 59.47 29.02
C MET A 14 18.93 57.97 29.04
N VAL A 15 18.33 57.47 27.97
CA VAL A 15 18.30 56.03 27.66
C VAL A 15 19.51 55.75 26.78
N THR A 16 20.41 54.90 27.26
CA THR A 16 21.50 54.32 26.49
C THR A 16 20.90 53.38 25.45
N ALA A 17 20.89 53.80 24.19
CA ALA A 17 20.60 52.92 23.07
C ALA A 17 21.69 51.84 22.99
N ALA A 18 21.32 50.58 23.28
CA ALA A 18 22.07 49.44 22.76
C ALA A 18 21.97 49.50 21.23
N GLY A 19 23.11 49.47 20.55
CA GLY A 19 23.22 49.76 19.13
C GLY A 19 22.52 48.70 18.29
N ILE A 20 21.52 49.13 17.53
CA ILE A 20 21.13 48.46 16.28
C ILE A 20 22.34 48.60 15.34
N PRO A 21 22.88 47.51 14.77
CA PRO A 21 23.96 47.61 13.78
C PRO A 21 23.51 48.49 12.61
N SER A 22 24.36 49.42 12.21
CA SER A 22 24.12 50.28 11.06
C SER A 22 24.02 49.47 9.76
N ALA A 23 23.05 49.79 8.91
CA ALA A 23 23.01 49.40 7.51
C ALA A 23 24.37 49.69 6.83
N GLY A 24 25.14 48.64 6.54
CA GLY A 24 26.50 48.82 5.99
C GLY A 24 27.33 47.55 5.75
N CYS A 25 26.94 46.38 6.26
CA CYS A 25 27.50 45.09 5.84
C CYS A 25 26.36 44.08 5.76
N GLN A 26 26.10 43.53 4.58
CA GLN A 26 25.15 42.45 4.36
C GLN A 26 25.69 41.20 5.06
N SER A 27 24.88 40.52 5.85
CA SER A 27 25.29 39.27 6.52
C SER A 27 25.48 38.17 5.47
N SER A 28 26.27 37.14 5.76
CA SER A 28 26.44 36.02 4.83
C SER A 28 25.18 35.15 4.75
N TRP A 29 24.47 34.97 5.88
CA TRP A 29 23.24 34.18 5.96
C TRP A 29 22.13 34.89 6.73
N THR A 30 20.90 34.68 6.28
CA THR A 30 19.69 34.87 7.09
C THR A 30 18.91 33.56 7.11
N VAL A 31 18.77 32.98 8.30
CA VAL A 31 17.96 31.79 8.59
C VAL A 31 16.59 32.25 9.08
N MET A 32 15.55 31.81 8.39
CA MET A 32 14.15 32.15 8.65
C MET A 32 13.43 30.87 9.05
N ILE A 33 12.97 30.78 10.29
CA ILE A 33 12.20 29.62 10.77
C ILE A 33 10.75 30.05 10.93
N TYR A 34 9.87 29.45 10.12
CA TYR A 34 8.43 29.60 10.19
C TYR A 34 7.90 28.41 10.99
N MET A 35 7.62 28.67 12.27
CA MET A 35 7.40 27.66 13.29
C MET A 35 5.94 27.70 13.73
N ASP A 36 5.17 26.77 13.18
CA ASP A 36 3.75 26.66 13.49
C ASP A 36 3.57 25.71 14.69
N GLY A 37 3.62 26.29 15.89
CA GLY A 37 3.37 25.57 17.14
C GLY A 37 1.91 25.64 17.58
N ASP A 38 0.99 26.10 16.71
CA ASP A 38 -0.45 26.13 16.98
C ASP A 38 -1.06 24.73 16.79
N ASN A 39 -0.55 23.76 17.55
CA ASN A 39 -1.04 22.38 17.60
C ASN A 39 -0.30 21.60 18.71
N ASN A 40 -0.35 20.26 18.66
CA ASN A 40 0.26 19.37 19.64
C ASN A 40 1.79 19.31 19.66
N LEU A 41 2.49 20.04 18.79
CA LEU A 41 3.94 20.16 18.79
C LEU A 41 4.45 21.43 19.50
N GLU A 42 3.57 22.24 20.11
CA GLU A 42 3.91 23.52 20.78
C GLU A 42 5.15 23.43 21.70
N SER A 43 5.29 22.35 22.47
CA SER A 43 6.44 22.18 23.36
C SER A 43 7.76 21.95 22.62
N ALA A 44 7.76 21.20 21.51
CA ALA A 44 8.94 21.01 20.67
C ALA A 44 9.38 22.34 20.02
N ALA A 45 8.42 23.17 19.58
CA ALA A 45 8.71 24.49 19.04
C ALA A 45 9.46 25.39 20.07
N ILE A 46 9.09 25.31 21.35
CA ILE A 46 9.77 26.05 22.42
C ILE A 46 11.18 25.49 22.65
N ASP A 47 11.32 24.18 22.65
CA ASP A 47 12.60 23.50 22.81
C ASP A 47 13.57 23.86 21.68
N ASP A 48 13.11 23.91 20.43
CA ASP A 48 13.92 24.30 19.26
C ASP A 48 14.33 25.77 19.28
N VAL A 49 13.47 26.67 19.79
CA VAL A 49 13.88 28.05 20.04
C VAL A 49 15.00 28.10 21.07
N ASN A 50 14.97 27.26 22.11
CA ASN A 50 16.05 27.17 23.11
C ASN A 50 17.34 26.60 22.51
N GLU A 51 17.25 25.63 21.60
CA GLU A 51 18.41 25.13 20.85
C GLU A 51 19.06 26.22 20.00
N LEU A 52 18.25 27.00 19.29
CA LEU A 52 18.71 28.15 18.51
C LEU A 52 19.33 29.23 19.40
N GLU A 53 18.76 29.47 20.59
CA GLU A 53 19.27 30.42 21.58
C GLU A 53 20.61 30.00 22.17
N ALA A 54 20.93 28.71 22.25
CA ALA A 54 22.24 28.27 22.71
C ALA A 54 23.39 28.67 21.74
N THR A 55 23.08 29.03 20.48
CA THR A 55 24.03 29.64 19.53
C THR A 55 23.82 31.13 19.36
N GLY A 56 22.59 31.55 19.03
CA GLY A 56 22.22 32.92 18.74
C GLY A 56 22.71 33.47 17.38
N SER A 57 22.13 34.60 16.97
CA SER A 57 22.59 35.35 15.79
C SER A 57 23.98 35.98 16.00
N SER A 58 24.69 36.21 14.90
CA SER A 58 26.01 36.88 14.85
C SER A 58 26.01 38.07 13.87
N SER A 59 27.16 38.70 13.65
CA SER A 59 27.27 39.75 12.60
C SER A 59 27.16 39.19 11.18
N GLU A 60 27.48 37.91 10.99
CA GLU A 60 27.52 37.25 9.68
C GLU A 60 26.30 36.34 9.44
N VAL A 61 25.55 36.00 10.49
CA VAL A 61 24.39 35.10 10.42
C VAL A 61 23.25 35.70 11.23
N ASN A 62 22.13 36.02 10.57
CA ASN A 62 20.88 36.38 11.24
C ASN A 62 20.01 35.14 11.40
N ILE A 63 19.42 34.95 12.58
CA ILE A 63 18.43 33.91 12.84
C ILE A 63 17.15 34.60 13.33
N VAL A 64 16.06 34.41 12.59
CA VAL A 64 14.75 34.97 12.92
C VAL A 64 13.68 33.88 12.91
N VAL A 65 12.84 33.90 13.95
CA VAL A 65 11.75 32.94 14.13
C VAL A 65 10.42 33.70 14.10
N GLN A 66 9.44 33.20 13.34
CA GLN A 66 8.03 33.50 13.54
C GLN A 66 7.38 32.27 14.17
N LEU A 67 7.01 32.37 15.44
CA LEU A 67 6.45 31.27 16.23
C LEU A 67 4.99 31.56 16.53
N ASP A 68 4.11 30.62 16.17
CA ASP A 68 2.74 30.60 16.66
C ASP A 68 2.53 29.57 17.76
N ARG A 69 1.54 29.81 18.62
CA ARG A 69 1.25 28.96 19.79
C ARG A 69 -0.25 28.91 20.06
N ILE A 70 -0.68 27.77 20.58
CA ILE A 70 -2.07 27.51 20.98
C ILE A 70 -2.20 27.37 22.51
N ILE A 71 -3.43 27.24 22.99
CA ILE A 71 -3.72 26.81 24.36
C ILE A 71 -3.58 25.28 24.53
N ASP A 72 -3.33 24.85 25.77
CA ASP A 72 -3.43 23.47 26.28
C ASP A 72 -2.25 22.50 26.06
N TRP A 73 -1.23 22.84 25.26
CA TRP A 73 -0.08 21.95 25.03
C TRP A 73 1.17 22.33 25.82
N ASP A 74 1.50 23.61 25.93
CA ASP A 74 2.61 24.12 26.75
C ASP A 74 2.25 25.43 27.47
N SER A 75 2.38 25.46 28.80
CA SER A 75 2.07 26.65 29.63
C SER A 75 3.29 27.51 29.99
N SER A 76 4.47 27.17 29.49
CA SER A 76 5.71 27.89 29.73
C SER A 76 5.74 29.23 28.97
N ASN A 77 6.76 30.05 29.25
CA ASN A 77 7.01 31.29 28.51
C ASN A 77 5.84 32.29 28.49
N GLY A 78 4.95 32.18 29.47
CA GLY A 78 3.81 33.08 29.67
C GLY A 78 2.51 32.64 29.00
N ASP A 79 2.43 31.43 28.44
CA ASP A 79 1.19 30.79 27.95
C ASP A 79 0.39 31.72 27.02
N TRP A 80 1.08 32.27 26.02
CA TRP A 80 0.51 33.18 25.04
C TRP A 80 0.05 32.39 23.82
N THR A 81 -1.04 32.84 23.20
CA THR A 81 -1.72 32.18 22.08
C THR A 81 -1.79 33.15 20.90
N THR A 82 -0.66 33.69 20.48
CA THR A 82 -0.56 34.69 19.40
C THR A 82 0.73 34.52 18.63
N THR A 83 0.74 34.77 17.33
CA THR A 83 1.98 34.69 16.55
C THR A 83 2.97 35.79 16.92
N ARG A 84 4.22 35.41 17.19
CA ARG A 84 5.32 36.32 17.59
C ARG A 84 6.55 36.18 16.72
N ARG A 85 7.29 37.29 16.57
CA ARG A 85 8.57 37.32 15.88
C ARG A 85 9.73 37.58 16.82
N TYR A 86 10.76 36.76 16.72
CA TYR A 86 11.96 36.85 17.53
C TYR A 86 13.20 37.06 16.65
N TYR A 87 14.11 37.90 17.13
CA TYR A 87 15.52 37.87 16.71
C TYR A 87 16.26 37.00 17.72
N ILE A 88 16.80 35.87 17.26
CA ILE A 88 17.38 34.89 18.16
C ILE A 88 18.71 35.43 18.70
N THR A 89 18.80 35.53 20.02
CA THR A 89 20.01 36.00 20.72
C THR A 89 20.57 34.91 21.60
N HIS A 90 21.91 34.84 21.69
CA HIS A 90 22.56 33.82 22.50
C HIS A 90 22.15 33.90 23.97
N ASP A 91 21.55 32.84 24.51
CA ASP A 91 21.26 32.70 25.94
C ASP A 91 22.47 32.14 26.69
N PRO A 92 23.12 32.92 27.57
CA PRO A 92 24.24 32.44 28.37
C PRO A 92 23.87 31.38 29.42
N ASN A 93 22.60 31.17 29.72
CA ASN A 93 22.12 30.13 30.62
C ASN A 93 21.89 28.79 29.90
N GLY A 94 21.97 28.79 28.56
CA GLY A 94 21.83 27.61 27.72
C GLY A 94 20.37 27.15 27.63
N TYR A 95 20.19 25.84 27.51
CA TYR A 95 18.88 25.20 27.36
C TYR A 95 18.19 25.07 28.71
N ASP A 96 17.34 26.05 29.08
CA ASP A 96 16.58 26.06 30.33
C ASP A 96 15.04 26.11 30.14
N GLY A 97 14.58 26.04 28.88
CA GLY A 97 13.18 26.02 28.49
C GLY A 97 12.53 27.40 28.48
N ILE A 98 13.31 28.48 28.59
CA ILE A 98 12.82 29.86 28.65
C ILE A 98 13.34 30.65 27.45
N ILE A 99 12.42 31.13 26.62
CA ILE A 99 12.72 32.02 25.49
C ILE A 99 13.19 33.37 26.04
N THR A 100 14.47 33.70 25.87
CA THR A 100 15.05 34.99 26.26
C THR A 100 15.37 35.90 25.08
N SER A 101 15.16 35.42 23.86
CA SER A 101 15.38 36.14 22.62
C SER A 101 14.61 37.45 22.52
N THR A 102 15.14 38.34 21.67
CA THR A 102 14.56 39.66 21.50
C THR A 102 13.22 39.54 20.75
N LEU A 103 12.11 39.71 21.48
CA LEU A 103 10.77 39.86 20.89
C LEU A 103 10.72 41.14 20.04
N LEU A 104 10.54 40.96 18.73
CA LEU A 104 10.47 42.05 17.76
C LEU A 104 9.04 42.56 17.56
N ALA A 105 8.08 41.64 17.52
CA ALA A 105 6.67 41.95 17.33
C ALA A 105 5.79 40.82 17.88
N ASP A 106 4.64 41.22 18.44
CA ASP A 106 3.48 40.37 18.67
C ASP A 106 2.46 40.76 17.58
N LEU A 107 2.15 39.81 16.70
CA LEU A 107 1.34 40.06 15.51
C LEU A 107 -0.15 39.82 15.75
N GLY A 108 -0.52 39.37 16.97
CA GLY A 108 -1.79 38.71 17.20
C GLY A 108 -1.83 37.33 16.56
N GLU A 109 -2.98 36.67 16.61
CA GLU A 109 -3.17 35.40 15.92
C GLU A 109 -3.10 35.56 14.40
N LEU A 110 -2.37 34.66 13.74
CA LEU A 110 -2.29 34.56 12.29
C LEU A 110 -2.44 33.10 11.89
N ASN A 111 -3.34 32.85 10.93
CA ASN A 111 -3.38 31.57 10.23
C ASN A 111 -2.01 31.28 9.58
N MET A 112 -1.29 30.30 10.10
CA MET A 112 0.03 29.88 9.66
C MET A 112 -0.04 28.99 8.41
N GLY A 113 -1.17 28.32 8.18
CA GLY A 113 -1.55 27.65 6.92
C GLY A 113 -1.80 28.60 5.74
N ASN A 114 -1.91 29.91 5.97
CA ASN A 114 -2.22 30.86 4.91
C ASN A 114 -0.97 31.25 4.08
N PRO A 115 -0.99 31.14 2.74
CA PRO A 115 0.18 31.46 1.91
C PRO A 115 0.64 32.92 2.02
N THR A 116 -0.28 33.85 2.35
CA THR A 116 0.06 35.26 2.56
C THR A 116 0.85 35.47 3.84
N THR A 117 0.58 34.68 4.90
CA THR A 117 1.30 34.76 6.18
C THR A 117 2.77 34.38 5.97
N LEU A 118 3.03 33.26 5.30
CA LEU A 118 4.38 32.82 4.94
C LEU A 118 5.10 33.85 4.04
N ALA A 119 4.45 34.28 2.95
CA ALA A 119 5.05 35.26 2.04
C ALA A 119 5.42 36.58 2.74
N ASN A 120 4.58 37.04 3.67
CA ASN A 120 4.84 38.24 4.47
C ASN A 120 6.01 38.05 5.44
N PHE A 121 6.16 36.88 6.04
CA PHE A 121 7.29 36.56 6.91
C PHE A 121 8.61 36.61 6.14
N VAL A 122 8.70 35.89 5.02
CA VAL A 122 9.91 35.87 4.18
C VAL A 122 10.24 37.28 3.67
N THR A 123 9.26 38.01 3.15
CA THR A 123 9.45 39.38 2.65
C THR A 123 9.94 40.32 3.75
N TRP A 124 9.37 40.21 4.95
CA TRP A 124 9.80 40.98 6.11
C TRP A 124 11.23 40.64 6.52
N ALA A 125 11.59 39.36 6.58
CA ALA A 125 12.92 38.90 6.96
C ALA A 125 13.97 39.41 5.97
N ARG A 126 13.76 39.24 4.66
CA ARG A 126 14.66 39.76 3.60
C ARG A 126 14.82 41.28 3.65
N THR A 127 13.77 42.00 4.04
CA THR A 127 13.80 43.47 4.13
C THR A 127 14.59 43.96 5.34
N ASN A 128 14.44 43.30 6.50
CA ASN A 128 15.02 43.77 7.77
C ASN A 128 16.39 43.15 8.07
N TYR A 129 16.66 41.96 7.53
CA TYR A 129 17.88 41.18 7.72
C TYR A 129 18.43 40.73 6.35
N PRO A 130 18.88 41.67 5.51
CA PRO A 130 19.42 41.32 4.21
C PRO A 130 20.72 40.52 4.36
N ALA A 131 20.79 39.39 3.66
CA ALA A 131 21.95 38.52 3.59
C ALA A 131 22.27 38.09 2.15
N ASP A 132 23.48 37.56 1.95
CA ASP A 132 23.90 36.99 0.68
C ASP A 132 23.15 35.68 0.36
N ASN A 133 22.89 34.86 1.38
CA ASN A 133 22.13 33.61 1.26
C ASN A 133 20.96 33.55 2.25
N TYR A 134 19.90 32.83 1.88
CA TYR A 134 18.68 32.64 2.67
C TYR A 134 18.33 31.16 2.83
N LEU A 135 18.16 30.74 4.09
CA LEU A 135 17.53 29.47 4.46
C LEU A 135 16.13 29.76 4.99
N LEU A 136 15.10 29.14 4.41
CA LEU A 136 13.75 29.10 4.97
C LEU A 136 13.48 27.70 5.52
N VAL A 137 13.11 27.59 6.79
CA VAL A 137 12.65 26.34 7.41
C VAL A 137 11.16 26.45 7.67
N LEU A 138 10.39 25.50 7.14
CA LEU A 138 9.01 25.25 7.51
C LEU A 138 9.02 24.12 8.54
N TRP A 139 8.67 24.47 9.76
CA TRP A 139 8.67 23.58 10.92
C TRP A 139 7.22 23.35 11.32
N ASP A 140 6.82 22.08 11.44
CA ASP A 140 5.58 21.56 12.08
C ASP A 140 5.30 20.11 11.57
N HIS A 141 4.06 19.61 11.68
CA HIS A 141 3.54 18.47 10.91
C HIS A 141 3.72 18.65 9.40
N GLY A 142 3.87 17.50 8.75
CA GLY A 142 3.85 17.37 7.29
C GLY A 142 3.13 16.11 6.88
N ASP A 143 2.48 16.14 5.73
CA ASP A 143 1.84 14.97 5.13
C ASP A 143 2.21 14.82 3.62
N GLY A 144 3.27 15.51 3.16
CA GLY A 144 3.58 15.58 1.73
C GLY A 144 2.55 16.43 0.98
N TRP A 145 1.93 15.90 -0.08
CA TRP A 145 0.93 16.63 -0.87
C TRP A 145 -0.53 16.36 -0.49
N LYS A 146 -0.80 15.29 0.28
CA LYS A 146 -2.15 14.84 0.68
C LYS A 146 -2.18 14.49 2.16
N THR A 147 -3.32 14.61 2.81
CA THR A 147 -3.48 14.02 4.16
C THR A 147 -3.51 12.51 4.07
N ARG A 148 -2.79 11.84 4.98
CA ARG A 148 -3.07 10.45 5.31
C ARG A 148 -4.54 10.31 5.74
N LEU A 149 -5.23 9.24 5.35
CA LEU A 149 -6.54 8.92 5.93
C LEU A 149 -6.39 8.63 7.43
N THR A 150 -6.40 9.66 8.27
CA THR A 150 -6.33 9.51 9.72
C THR A 150 -7.71 9.09 10.24
N GLN A 151 -7.76 7.89 10.82
CA GLN A 151 -8.85 7.51 11.71
C GLN A 151 -8.86 8.48 12.90
N ILE A 152 -9.85 9.37 12.98
CA ILE A 152 -9.96 10.29 14.11
C ILE A 152 -10.33 9.47 15.36
N THR A 153 -9.37 9.32 16.28
CA THR A 153 -9.63 8.84 17.63
C THR A 153 -9.94 10.02 18.54
N SER A 154 -11.20 10.16 18.96
CA SER A 154 -11.50 10.98 20.14
C SER A 154 -11.61 10.05 21.36
N LYS A 155 -10.74 10.25 22.36
CA LYS A 155 -10.76 9.49 23.64
C LYS A 155 -10.69 7.96 23.48
N GLY A 156 -9.85 7.46 22.58
CA GLY A 156 -9.68 6.03 22.35
C GLY A 156 -10.89 5.35 21.69
N ARG A 157 -11.77 6.13 21.04
CA ARG A 157 -12.82 5.63 20.14
C ARG A 157 -12.66 6.25 18.77
N ILE A 158 -12.71 5.40 17.74
CA ILE A 158 -12.78 5.81 16.35
C ILE A 158 -14.23 6.28 16.11
N THR A 159 -14.43 7.58 15.92
CA THR A 159 -15.78 8.19 15.93
C THR A 159 -16.30 8.62 14.56
N SER A 160 -15.42 8.71 13.56
CA SER A 160 -15.73 8.94 12.15
C SER A 160 -14.41 9.10 11.41
N VAL A 161 -14.30 8.68 10.16
CA VAL A 161 -13.34 9.29 9.25
C VAL A 161 -14.13 10.32 8.44
N GLN A 162 -13.90 11.60 8.75
CA GLN A 162 -14.61 12.67 8.08
C GLN A 162 -14.06 12.80 6.66
N LYS A 163 -14.98 12.76 5.70
CA LYS A 163 -14.81 13.36 4.38
C LYS A 163 -14.77 14.88 4.56
N ARG A 164 -13.65 15.41 5.02
CA ARG A 164 -13.07 16.50 4.24
C ARG A 164 -12.15 15.77 3.25
N GLU A 165 -11.94 16.29 2.08
CA GLU A 165 -10.61 16.16 1.51
C GLU A 165 -9.80 17.21 2.27
N PRO A 166 -9.28 17.01 3.51
CA PRO A 166 -8.30 17.97 3.94
C PRO A 166 -7.10 17.62 3.06
N LEU A 167 -6.78 18.42 2.06
CA LEU A 167 -5.52 18.28 1.34
C LEU A 167 -4.42 18.84 2.23
N LYS A 168 -3.93 18.13 3.25
CA LYS A 168 -2.84 18.65 4.08
C LYS A 168 -1.57 18.86 3.26
N GLY A 169 -0.71 19.73 3.78
CA GLY A 169 0.66 19.89 3.32
C GLY A 169 1.55 20.02 4.53
N VAL A 170 2.05 21.23 4.79
CA VAL A 170 2.93 21.54 5.93
C VAL A 170 2.36 22.71 6.74
N CYS A 171 2.76 22.87 8.00
CA CYS A 171 2.30 23.95 8.90
C CYS A 171 0.78 23.89 9.14
N HIS A 172 0.37 22.94 9.97
CA HIS A 172 -0.97 22.68 10.44
C HIS A 172 -1.33 23.55 11.65
N ASP A 173 -2.24 24.48 11.39
CA ASP A 173 -2.75 25.44 12.35
C ASP A 173 -4.11 24.96 12.90
N ASP A 174 -4.13 24.48 14.15
CA ASP A 174 -5.33 23.92 14.78
C ASP A 174 -6.38 25.00 15.10
N THR A 175 -5.94 26.23 15.41
CA THR A 175 -6.85 27.35 15.68
C THR A 175 -7.71 27.70 14.47
N ASP A 176 -7.11 27.77 13.28
CA ASP A 176 -7.81 28.05 12.02
C ASP A 176 -8.33 26.79 11.31
N GLY A 177 -7.77 25.62 11.63
CA GLY A 177 -8.04 24.35 10.96
C GLY A 177 -7.57 24.37 9.50
N ASP A 178 -6.39 24.96 9.27
CA ASP A 178 -5.80 25.22 7.95
C ASP A 178 -4.36 24.70 7.89
N TYR A 179 -3.80 24.62 6.67
CA TYR A 179 -2.42 24.22 6.42
C TYR A 179 -1.93 24.72 5.08
N LEU A 180 -0.61 24.77 4.85
CA LEU A 180 -0.06 25.13 3.55
C LEU A 180 -0.12 23.93 2.60
N THR A 181 -1.14 23.90 1.75
CA THR A 181 -1.23 22.95 0.62
C THR A 181 -0.11 23.15 -0.39
N MET A 182 0.12 22.21 -1.31
CA MET A 182 1.08 22.39 -2.41
C MET A 182 0.76 23.64 -3.27
N PRO A 183 -0.50 23.90 -3.66
CA PRO A 183 -0.87 25.18 -4.28
C PRO A 183 -0.59 26.43 -3.44
N ASP A 184 -0.79 26.37 -2.12
CA ASP A 184 -0.53 27.49 -1.22
C ASP A 184 0.97 27.73 -1.06
N LEU A 185 1.77 26.68 -0.86
CA LEU A 185 3.23 26.75 -0.83
C LEU A 185 3.76 27.39 -2.12
N ARG A 186 3.31 26.92 -3.29
CA ARG A 186 3.65 27.54 -4.58
C ARG A 186 3.27 29.02 -4.62
N THR A 187 2.08 29.38 -4.13
CA THR A 187 1.60 30.77 -4.11
C THR A 187 2.46 31.65 -3.19
N ALA A 188 2.84 31.15 -2.02
CA ALA A 188 3.68 31.86 -1.06
C ALA A 188 5.10 32.09 -1.61
N LEU A 189 5.70 31.03 -2.19
CA LEU A 189 7.05 31.08 -2.76
C LEU A 189 7.11 31.96 -4.02
N ASP A 190 6.10 31.89 -4.90
CA ASP A 190 5.97 32.81 -6.04
C ASP A 190 5.95 34.27 -5.57
N ALA A 191 5.11 34.58 -4.58
CA ALA A 191 4.97 35.93 -4.06
C ALA A 191 6.27 36.47 -3.42
N CYS A 192 6.96 35.67 -2.61
CA CYS A 192 8.13 36.14 -1.85
C CYS A 192 9.45 36.13 -2.66
N THR A 193 9.48 35.41 -3.79
CA THR A 193 10.63 35.37 -4.71
C THR A 193 10.42 36.19 -5.99
N GLY A 194 9.21 36.73 -6.18
CA GLY A 194 8.85 37.49 -7.38
C GLY A 194 8.75 36.60 -8.63
N GLY A 195 8.12 35.44 -8.49
CA GLY A 195 7.99 34.43 -9.53
C GLY A 195 9.31 33.74 -9.88
N GLY A 196 10.15 33.47 -8.86
CA GLY A 196 11.47 32.85 -9.05
C GLY A 196 12.56 33.80 -9.55
N ALA A 197 12.27 35.09 -9.70
CA ALA A 197 13.28 36.07 -10.12
C ALA A 197 14.37 36.30 -9.06
N ASN A 198 14.08 35.99 -7.80
CA ASN A 198 15.00 36.13 -6.68
C ASN A 198 14.81 34.95 -5.70
N PRO A 199 15.25 33.74 -6.11
CA PRO A 199 15.00 32.50 -5.39
C PRO A 199 15.68 32.49 -4.01
N LEU A 200 15.21 31.61 -3.14
CA LEU A 200 15.88 31.24 -1.89
C LEU A 200 17.03 30.26 -2.20
N ASP A 201 18.01 30.23 -1.31
CA ASP A 201 19.16 29.34 -1.48
C ASP A 201 18.83 27.94 -0.98
N VAL A 202 18.19 27.83 0.19
CA VAL A 202 17.73 26.56 0.76
C VAL A 202 16.31 26.71 1.31
N ILE A 203 15.45 25.74 1.01
CA ILE A 203 14.21 25.50 1.73
C ILE A 203 14.30 24.18 2.49
N GLY A 204 13.94 24.20 3.75
CA GLY A 204 13.98 23.08 4.66
C GLY A 204 12.61 22.75 5.18
N PHE A 205 12.30 21.46 5.27
CA PHE A 205 11.09 20.94 5.90
C PHE A 205 11.49 20.14 7.12
N ASP A 206 11.32 20.75 8.29
CA ASP A 206 11.36 20.05 9.57
C ASP A 206 9.94 19.54 9.85
N ALA A 207 9.54 18.59 8.99
CA ALA A 207 8.19 18.08 8.86
C ALA A 207 8.21 16.71 8.15
N CYS A 208 7.24 15.86 8.48
CA CYS A 208 7.14 14.49 7.94
C CYS A 208 6.83 14.47 6.43
N LEU A 209 7.34 13.46 5.72
CA LEU A 209 6.95 13.08 4.35
C LEU A 209 7.18 14.15 3.26
N MET A 210 8.00 15.17 3.53
CA MET A 210 8.20 16.30 2.62
C MET A 210 9.26 16.06 1.54
N ALA A 211 10.15 15.06 1.69
CA ALA A 211 11.16 14.72 0.67
C ALA A 211 10.57 13.89 -0.47
N MET A 212 9.68 14.51 -1.25
CA MET A 212 9.04 13.86 -2.40
C MET A 212 9.19 14.66 -3.68
N LEU A 213 9.10 13.98 -4.82
CA LEU A 213 9.27 14.61 -6.13
C LEU A 213 8.21 15.70 -6.39
N GLU A 214 6.99 15.52 -5.88
CA GLU A 214 5.90 16.48 -5.96
C GLU A 214 6.29 17.82 -5.33
N VAL A 215 6.81 17.78 -4.09
CA VAL A 215 7.23 18.98 -3.34
C VAL A 215 8.46 19.59 -4.00
N ASN A 216 9.43 18.78 -4.43
CA ASN A 216 10.59 19.24 -5.21
C ASN A 216 10.16 20.03 -6.45
N TYR A 217 9.15 19.53 -7.17
CA TYR A 217 8.66 20.14 -8.41
C TYR A 217 7.94 21.48 -8.16
N GLU A 218 7.25 21.62 -7.02
CA GLU A 218 6.66 22.90 -6.61
C GLU A 218 7.71 23.93 -6.18
N ALA A 219 8.78 23.48 -5.52
CA ALA A 219 9.83 24.35 -4.99
C ALA A 219 10.89 24.78 -6.03
N MET A 220 11.15 23.97 -7.07
CA MET A 220 12.27 24.20 -8.02
C MET A 220 12.31 25.58 -8.69
N PRO A 221 11.19 26.30 -8.96
CA PRO A 221 11.27 27.63 -9.54
C PRO A 221 11.76 28.69 -8.54
N TYR A 222 11.69 28.41 -7.25
CA TYR A 222 11.80 29.38 -6.17
C TYR A 222 12.96 29.14 -5.22
N CYS A 223 13.56 27.96 -5.22
CA CYS A 223 14.63 27.56 -4.32
C CYS A 223 15.74 26.81 -5.07
N SER A 224 16.99 26.88 -4.57
CA SER A 224 18.12 26.16 -5.19
C SER A 224 18.27 24.74 -4.63
N TYR A 225 18.14 24.57 -3.31
CA TYR A 225 18.19 23.28 -2.63
C TYR A 225 16.98 23.06 -1.73
N MET A 226 16.54 21.81 -1.63
CA MET A 226 15.52 21.38 -0.68
C MET A 226 16.09 20.38 0.31
N VAL A 227 15.65 20.44 1.57
CA VAL A 227 15.99 19.48 2.62
C VAL A 227 14.70 18.96 3.27
N GLY A 228 14.58 17.64 3.46
CA GLY A 228 13.39 17.03 4.07
C GLY A 228 13.55 15.54 4.33
N SER A 229 12.51 14.91 4.87
CA SER A 229 12.43 13.47 5.15
C SER A 229 11.40 12.79 4.27
N GLU A 230 11.71 11.58 3.78
CA GLU A 230 10.76 10.74 3.05
C GLU A 230 9.78 10.07 4.01
N GLU A 231 10.27 9.77 5.22
CA GLU A 231 9.55 9.23 6.36
C GLU A 231 9.11 10.34 7.34
N SER A 232 8.40 9.96 8.39
CA SER A 232 8.16 10.78 9.58
C SER A 232 9.46 11.29 10.23
N VAL A 233 9.35 12.48 10.80
CA VAL A 233 10.40 13.13 11.59
C VAL A 233 10.07 12.93 13.08
N PRO A 234 11.04 12.56 13.94
CA PRO A 234 10.82 12.47 15.37
C PRO A 234 10.33 13.78 15.99
N PHE A 235 9.66 13.68 17.15
CA PHE A 235 9.05 14.83 17.84
C PHE A 235 10.01 16.00 18.09
N ASP A 236 11.29 15.70 18.35
CA ASP A 236 12.32 16.71 18.65
C ASP A 236 12.84 17.44 17.38
N GLY A 237 12.44 17.04 16.16
CA GLY A 237 12.79 17.75 14.93
C GLY A 237 14.29 17.73 14.58
N TRP A 238 14.79 18.82 13.99
CA TRP A 238 16.20 18.97 13.61
C TRP A 238 17.10 19.32 14.80
N ASP A 239 18.38 18.89 14.76
CA ASP A 239 19.40 19.38 15.70
C ASP A 239 19.84 20.82 15.32
N TYR A 240 19.05 21.79 15.76
CA TYR A 240 19.28 23.21 15.49
C TYR A 240 20.53 23.72 16.18
N LEU A 241 20.84 23.22 17.38
CA LEU A 241 22.01 23.62 18.13
C LEU A 241 23.30 23.32 17.36
N THR A 242 23.45 22.07 16.90
CA THR A 242 24.66 21.62 16.20
C THR A 242 24.79 22.31 14.84
N THR A 243 23.67 22.44 14.11
CA THR A 243 23.64 23.07 12.78
C THR A 243 23.97 24.56 12.87
N SER A 244 23.31 25.29 13.79
CA SER A 244 23.51 26.74 13.95
C SER A 244 24.92 27.07 14.42
N ASN A 245 25.49 26.30 15.35
CA ASN A 245 26.88 26.46 15.79
C ASN A 245 27.86 26.29 14.62
N TRP A 246 27.64 25.28 13.78
CA TRP A 246 28.46 25.07 12.60
C TRP A 246 28.32 26.21 11.60
N LEU A 247 27.10 26.68 11.33
CA LEU A 247 26.86 27.77 10.39
C LEU A 247 27.52 29.08 10.85
N VAL A 248 27.42 29.44 12.13
CA VAL A 248 28.09 30.64 12.66
C VAL A 248 29.61 30.52 12.55
N ALA A 249 30.16 29.32 12.73
CA ALA A 249 31.60 29.07 12.56
C ALA A 249 32.05 29.01 11.08
N ASN A 250 31.14 28.67 10.17
CA ASN A 250 31.40 28.46 8.73
C ASN A 250 30.47 29.32 7.87
N PHE A 251 30.25 30.58 8.25
CA PHE A 251 29.28 31.48 7.62
C PHE A 251 29.52 31.73 6.13
N ASN A 252 30.71 31.42 5.62
CA ASN A 252 31.06 31.51 4.21
C ASN A 252 30.80 30.20 3.43
N CYS A 253 30.08 29.24 4.02
CA CYS A 253 29.68 28.01 3.35
C CYS A 253 28.75 28.30 2.17
N THR A 254 28.78 27.41 1.19
CA THR A 254 27.85 27.45 0.06
C THR A 254 26.50 26.84 0.45
N PRO A 255 25.40 27.11 -0.28
CA PRO A 255 24.09 26.56 0.04
C PRO A 255 24.02 25.03 0.08
N ASP A 256 24.68 24.34 -0.85
CA ASP A 256 24.80 22.87 -0.87
C ASP A 256 25.49 22.32 0.39
N GLN A 257 26.50 23.04 0.90
CA GLN A 257 27.19 22.65 2.13
C GLN A 257 26.29 22.78 3.36
N LEU A 258 25.47 23.84 3.43
CA LEU A 258 24.51 24.00 4.53
C LEU A 258 23.38 22.95 4.42
N ALA A 259 22.84 22.72 3.23
CA ALA A 259 21.81 21.70 3.01
C ALA A 259 22.30 20.29 3.41
N SER A 260 23.49 19.90 2.94
CA SER A 260 24.11 18.62 3.29
C SER A 260 24.46 18.51 4.78
N ARG A 261 24.81 19.65 5.39
CA ARG A 261 25.12 19.73 6.82
C ARG A 261 23.90 19.41 7.68
N ILE A 262 22.73 19.96 7.34
CA ILE A 262 21.48 19.70 8.07
C ILE A 262 21.19 18.20 8.09
N VAL A 263 21.25 17.53 6.93
CA VAL A 263 21.09 16.06 6.83
C VAL A 263 22.11 15.33 7.69
N THR A 264 23.38 15.73 7.64
CA THR A 264 24.42 15.08 8.43
C THR A 264 24.17 15.22 9.94
N ASP A 265 23.78 16.41 10.41
CA ASP A 265 23.52 16.64 11.84
C ASP A 265 22.27 15.90 12.30
N TYR A 266 21.19 15.89 11.50
CA TYR A 266 19.97 15.11 11.76
C TYR A 266 20.26 13.61 11.88
N MET A 267 21.00 13.03 10.93
CA MET A 267 21.33 11.60 11.00
C MET A 267 22.29 11.27 12.16
N ASN A 268 23.10 12.24 12.61
CA ASN A 268 23.98 12.04 13.77
C ASN A 268 23.23 12.13 15.11
N SER A 269 22.17 12.94 15.20
CA SER A 269 21.38 13.08 16.43
C SER A 269 20.56 11.82 16.73
N TYR A 270 19.91 11.26 15.71
CA TYR A 270 19.06 10.07 15.85
C TYR A 270 19.79 8.74 15.59
N GLY A 271 20.83 8.76 14.77
CA GLY A 271 21.58 7.57 14.36
C GLY A 271 20.94 6.86 13.15
N VAL A 272 21.38 5.61 12.91
CA VAL A 272 21.02 4.83 11.70
C VAL A 272 20.32 3.51 12.04
N LEU A 273 19.77 3.36 13.25
CA LEU A 273 19.14 2.11 13.69
C LEU A 273 17.60 2.17 13.67
N GLY A 274 17.00 3.34 13.51
CA GLY A 274 15.56 3.53 13.51
C GLY A 274 14.97 3.67 12.11
N PHE A 275 13.88 4.42 12.02
CA PHE A 275 13.12 4.70 10.79
C PHE A 275 13.54 6.02 10.12
N GLU A 276 14.46 6.75 10.71
CA GLU A 276 14.76 8.11 10.32
C GLU A 276 15.30 8.15 8.89
N THR A 277 14.79 9.07 8.07
CA THR A 277 15.31 9.37 6.73
C THR A 277 15.56 10.87 6.62
N HIS A 278 16.56 11.29 5.85
CA HIS A 278 16.70 12.70 5.52
C HIS A 278 17.55 12.89 4.27
N SER A 279 17.17 13.84 3.42
CA SER A 279 17.89 14.12 2.18
C SER A 279 17.97 15.62 1.88
N ALA A 280 19.00 15.97 1.10
CA ALA A 280 19.18 17.27 0.48
C ALA A 280 19.24 17.09 -1.03
N VAL A 281 18.42 17.86 -1.76
CA VAL A 281 18.22 17.75 -3.21
C VAL A 281 18.59 19.06 -3.91
N ASP A 282 19.35 18.97 -5.00
CA ASP A 282 19.59 20.06 -5.95
C ASP A 282 18.38 20.22 -6.88
N LEU A 283 17.60 21.27 -6.66
CA LEU A 283 16.34 21.49 -7.37
C LEU A 283 16.55 21.90 -8.84
N SER A 284 17.77 22.29 -9.23
CA SER A 284 18.07 22.55 -10.65
C SER A 284 18.00 21.29 -11.52
N LEU A 285 18.06 20.11 -10.89
CA LEU A 285 17.98 18.79 -11.55
C LEU A 285 16.57 18.19 -11.53
N THR A 286 15.63 18.75 -10.77
CA THR A 286 14.25 18.25 -10.64
C THR A 286 13.52 18.14 -11.98
N SER A 287 13.69 19.11 -12.89
CA SER A 287 13.08 19.05 -14.23
C SER A 287 13.56 17.85 -15.06
N ALA A 288 14.85 17.50 -14.94
CA ALA A 288 15.42 16.35 -15.64
C ALA A 288 14.94 15.03 -15.03
N LEU A 289 14.85 14.97 -13.69
CA LEU A 289 14.29 13.83 -12.97
C LEU A 289 12.81 13.60 -13.33
N ALA A 290 11.98 14.64 -13.27
CA ALA A 290 10.57 14.55 -13.65
C ALA A 290 10.38 14.12 -15.11
N SER A 291 11.28 14.55 -16.01
CA SER A 291 11.26 14.10 -17.42
C SER A 291 11.59 12.60 -17.56
N ALA A 292 12.54 12.09 -16.76
CA ALA A 292 12.86 10.66 -16.73
C ALA A 292 11.69 9.83 -16.20
N VAL A 293 11.07 10.27 -15.10
CA VAL A 293 9.86 9.64 -14.53
C VAL A 293 8.72 9.66 -15.54
N SER A 294 8.49 10.78 -16.21
CA SER A 294 7.45 10.89 -17.26
C SER A 294 7.69 9.91 -18.42
N THR A 295 8.94 9.70 -18.82
CA THR A 295 9.26 8.75 -19.90
C THR A 295 9.01 7.32 -19.44
N LEU A 296 9.46 6.96 -18.24
CA LEU A 296 9.17 5.66 -17.62
C LEU A 296 7.65 5.41 -17.52
N ALA A 297 6.88 6.40 -17.06
CA ALA A 297 5.43 6.31 -16.93
C ALA A 297 4.74 5.97 -18.25
N ILE A 298 5.19 6.56 -19.36
CA ILE A 298 4.67 6.27 -20.71
C ILE A 298 4.95 4.82 -21.09
N ASP A 299 6.17 4.33 -20.85
CA ASP A 299 6.55 2.96 -21.22
C ASP A 299 5.90 1.91 -20.32
N LEU A 300 5.73 2.19 -19.02
CA LEU A 300 4.93 1.36 -18.12
C LEU A 300 3.46 1.31 -18.59
N THR A 301 2.87 2.46 -18.93
CA THR A 301 1.48 2.51 -19.44
C THR A 301 1.31 1.65 -20.70
N ASN A 302 2.26 1.70 -21.64
CA ASN A 302 2.22 0.88 -22.84
C ASN A 302 2.43 -0.61 -22.55
N GLY A 303 3.21 -0.92 -21.50
CA GLY A 303 3.53 -2.26 -21.04
C GLY A 303 2.46 -2.92 -20.15
N LEU A 304 1.56 -2.14 -19.53
CA LEU A 304 0.54 -2.63 -18.58
C LEU A 304 -0.18 -3.92 -19.01
N PRO A 305 -0.64 -4.09 -20.27
CA PRO A 305 -1.34 -5.32 -20.65
C PRO A 305 -0.49 -6.60 -20.58
N GLY A 306 0.83 -6.47 -20.58
CA GLY A 306 1.78 -7.59 -20.54
C GLY A 306 2.62 -7.67 -19.28
N TYR A 307 2.71 -6.59 -18.50
CA TYR A 307 3.58 -6.50 -17.32
C TYR A 307 2.82 -6.06 -16.05
N PHE A 308 1.51 -6.28 -15.98
CA PHE A 308 0.70 -5.83 -14.85
C PHE A 308 1.20 -6.42 -13.53
N SER A 309 1.39 -7.74 -13.50
CA SER A 309 1.84 -8.48 -12.31
C SER A 309 3.24 -8.06 -11.89
N GLU A 310 4.14 -7.80 -12.84
CA GLU A 310 5.51 -7.32 -12.57
C GLU A 310 5.52 -5.88 -12.03
N ILE A 311 4.63 -5.01 -12.52
CA ILE A 311 4.46 -3.65 -11.98
C ILE A 311 3.87 -3.69 -10.58
N GLN A 312 2.90 -4.57 -10.34
CA GLN A 312 2.31 -4.81 -9.03
C GLN A 312 3.35 -5.37 -8.05
N ALA A 313 4.11 -6.39 -8.44
CA ALA A 313 5.20 -6.93 -7.65
C ALA A 313 6.24 -5.85 -7.31
N ALA A 314 6.59 -4.98 -8.27
CA ALA A 314 7.48 -3.86 -8.01
C ALA A 314 6.87 -2.85 -7.03
N ARG A 315 5.57 -2.62 -7.09
CA ARG A 315 4.84 -1.77 -6.15
C ARG A 315 4.74 -2.40 -4.75
N ASP A 316 4.69 -3.71 -4.63
CA ASP A 316 4.57 -4.42 -3.35
C ASP A 316 5.92 -4.59 -2.63
N GLN A 317 7.02 -4.72 -3.40
CA GLN A 317 8.37 -4.89 -2.87
C GLN A 317 9.10 -3.56 -2.58
N VAL A 318 8.63 -2.44 -3.13
CA VAL A 318 9.27 -1.13 -2.96
C VAL A 318 9.30 -0.68 -1.50
N GLU A 319 10.27 0.17 -1.18
CA GLU A 319 10.33 0.83 0.12
C GLU A 319 9.16 1.81 0.20
N VAL A 320 8.47 1.77 1.32
CA VAL A 320 7.28 2.57 1.60
C VAL A 320 7.46 3.26 2.94
N TYR A 321 6.80 4.39 3.10
CA TYR A 321 6.92 5.20 4.31
C TYR A 321 5.67 5.10 5.19
N MET A 322 5.60 5.87 6.28
CA MET A 322 4.44 5.89 7.18
C MET A 322 3.10 6.03 6.46
N ASP A 323 3.07 6.78 5.35
CA ASP A 323 1.99 6.69 4.37
C ASP A 323 2.43 5.76 3.24
N TYR A 324 1.82 4.56 3.20
CA TYR A 324 2.16 3.52 2.24
C TYR A 324 1.96 3.95 0.79
N ASP A 325 1.21 5.02 0.52
CA ASP A 325 1.05 5.55 -0.83
C ASP A 325 2.29 6.29 -1.34
N PHE A 326 3.26 6.59 -0.48
CA PHE A 326 4.53 7.20 -0.86
C PHE A 326 5.60 6.12 -0.90
N ILE A 327 6.17 5.95 -2.09
CA ILE A 327 7.18 4.93 -2.38
C ILE A 327 8.52 5.58 -2.67
N ASP A 328 9.63 4.91 -2.34
CA ASP A 328 10.95 5.35 -2.78
C ASP A 328 11.09 5.25 -4.31
N LEU A 329 11.38 6.38 -4.96
CA LEU A 329 11.38 6.47 -6.41
C LEU A 329 12.55 5.70 -7.05
N TYR A 330 13.71 5.66 -6.40
CA TYR A 330 14.87 4.94 -6.91
C TYR A 330 14.65 3.44 -6.79
N HIS A 331 14.23 2.98 -5.61
CA HIS A 331 13.99 1.58 -5.32
C HIS A 331 12.87 1.04 -6.20
N PHE A 332 11.80 1.81 -6.45
CA PHE A 332 10.78 1.40 -7.41
C PHE A 332 11.35 1.12 -8.80
N ALA A 333 12.18 2.03 -9.31
CA ALA A 333 12.85 1.85 -10.60
C ALA A 333 13.83 0.66 -10.58
N GLN A 334 14.50 0.41 -9.46
CA GLN A 334 15.38 -0.74 -9.28
C GLN A 334 14.61 -2.07 -9.29
N VAL A 335 13.49 -2.17 -8.58
CA VAL A 335 12.67 -3.38 -8.56
C VAL A 335 12.06 -3.63 -9.94
N LEU A 336 11.54 -2.60 -10.61
CA LEU A 336 11.08 -2.73 -12.00
C LEU A 336 12.17 -3.27 -12.95
N GLN A 337 13.45 -2.95 -12.73
CA GLN A 337 14.54 -3.57 -13.51
C GLN A 337 14.74 -5.06 -13.21
N ASN A 338 14.43 -5.51 -12.00
CA ASN A 338 14.53 -6.92 -11.65
C ASN A 338 13.35 -7.71 -12.22
N GLU A 339 12.16 -7.11 -12.22
CA GLU A 339 10.92 -7.76 -12.65
C GLU A 339 10.74 -7.74 -14.18
N ILE A 340 11.11 -6.66 -14.88
CA ILE A 340 10.74 -6.46 -16.29
C ILE A 340 11.94 -6.41 -17.21
N ALA A 341 12.16 -7.45 -18.02
CA ALA A 341 13.29 -7.54 -18.97
C ALA A 341 13.15 -6.67 -20.25
N ASP A 342 12.08 -5.89 -20.39
CA ASP A 342 11.86 -5.04 -21.56
C ASP A 342 12.93 -3.96 -21.69
N SER A 343 13.59 -3.89 -22.85
CA SER A 343 14.74 -2.99 -23.03
C SER A 343 14.41 -1.49 -22.91
N HIS A 344 13.17 -1.09 -23.16
CA HIS A 344 12.74 0.29 -22.99
C HIS A 344 12.59 0.63 -21.50
N ILE A 345 11.83 -0.21 -20.78
CA ILE A 345 11.62 -0.07 -19.33
C ILE A 345 12.96 -0.16 -18.58
N GLN A 346 13.86 -1.07 -18.97
CA GLN A 346 15.22 -1.17 -18.43
C GLN A 346 16.05 0.12 -18.60
N ASN A 347 15.97 0.76 -19.76
CA ASN A 347 16.68 2.01 -19.99
C ASN A 347 16.08 3.16 -19.18
N ASP A 348 14.76 3.24 -19.09
CA ASP A 348 14.06 4.34 -18.43
C ASP A 348 14.16 4.28 -16.91
N THR A 349 14.02 3.10 -16.32
CA THR A 349 14.34 2.85 -14.91
C THR A 349 15.79 3.23 -14.59
N GLN A 350 16.75 2.92 -15.47
CA GLN A 350 18.15 3.31 -15.28
C GLN A 350 18.32 4.83 -15.33
N ASN A 351 17.57 5.51 -16.21
CA ASN A 351 17.57 6.96 -16.32
C ASN A 351 16.98 7.61 -15.05
N VAL A 352 15.91 7.06 -14.47
CA VAL A 352 15.35 7.50 -13.20
C VAL A 352 16.37 7.34 -12.07
N MET A 353 16.96 6.15 -11.90
CA MET A 353 17.98 5.91 -10.88
C MET A 353 19.18 6.86 -11.01
N ASN A 354 19.65 7.11 -12.23
CA ASN A 354 20.73 8.07 -12.50
C ASN A 354 20.32 9.50 -12.15
N ALA A 355 19.08 9.89 -12.45
CA ALA A 355 18.58 11.23 -12.18
C ALA A 355 18.38 11.49 -10.69
N VAL A 356 17.89 10.50 -9.91
CA VAL A 356 17.82 10.58 -8.44
C VAL A 356 19.24 10.71 -7.87
N THR A 357 20.16 9.83 -8.27
CA THR A 357 21.57 9.87 -7.82
C THR A 357 22.26 11.21 -8.11
N ALA A 358 21.89 11.86 -9.22
CA ALA A 358 22.43 13.16 -9.58
C ALA A 358 21.81 14.31 -8.77
N ALA A 359 20.51 14.24 -8.50
CA ALA A 359 19.76 15.29 -7.79
C ALA A 359 20.01 15.28 -6.28
N VAL A 360 20.15 14.10 -5.66
CA VAL A 360 20.37 13.95 -4.22
C VAL A 360 21.84 14.21 -3.88
N ILE A 361 22.11 15.32 -3.20
CA ILE A 361 23.48 15.75 -2.86
C ILE A 361 23.97 15.19 -1.53
N GLN A 362 23.04 14.85 -0.63
CA GLN A 362 23.30 14.19 0.64
C GLN A 362 22.03 13.44 1.06
N GLU A 363 22.19 12.23 1.56
CA GLU A 363 21.10 11.41 2.08
C GLU A 363 21.62 10.61 3.29
N GLY A 364 20.70 10.23 4.18
CA GLY A 364 20.93 9.14 5.12
C GLY A 364 19.60 8.58 5.63
N HIS A 365 19.62 7.29 5.93
CA HIS A 365 18.48 6.55 6.45
C HIS A 365 18.87 5.57 7.56
N GLY A 366 17.87 5.18 8.35
CA GLY A 366 17.97 4.17 9.38
C GLY A 366 17.72 2.75 8.85
N ALA A 367 18.11 1.76 9.65
CA ALA A 367 18.05 0.33 9.29
C ALA A 367 16.63 -0.21 9.04
N SER A 368 15.58 0.50 9.46
CA SER A 368 14.19 0.13 9.15
C SER A 368 13.76 0.52 7.74
N ASN A 369 14.46 1.46 7.11
CA ASN A 369 14.20 1.91 5.74
C ASN A 369 15.47 1.74 4.88
N PRO A 370 15.97 0.50 4.73
CA PRO A 370 17.28 0.21 4.12
C PRO A 370 17.37 0.52 2.62
N ASN A 371 16.25 0.81 1.96
CA ASN A 371 16.18 1.08 0.53
C ASN A 371 15.70 2.51 0.24
N SER A 372 15.81 3.43 1.21
CA SER A 372 15.61 4.86 0.98
C SER A 372 16.77 5.49 0.21
N HIS A 373 16.44 6.33 -0.76
CA HIS A 373 17.36 7.02 -1.66
C HIS A 373 17.13 8.53 -1.73
N GLY A 374 16.28 9.07 -0.85
CA GLY A 374 16.14 10.49 -0.57
C GLY A 374 15.01 11.21 -1.33
N ILE A 375 14.26 10.52 -2.19
CA ILE A 375 13.12 11.11 -2.91
C ILE A 375 12.01 10.06 -3.06
N SER A 376 10.89 10.32 -2.39
CA SER A 376 9.67 9.54 -2.58
C SER A 376 8.79 10.08 -3.73
N ILE A 377 7.80 9.29 -4.15
CA ILE A 377 6.77 9.68 -5.11
C ILE A 377 5.43 9.04 -4.73
N TYR A 378 4.31 9.68 -5.07
CA TYR A 378 2.98 9.10 -4.87
C TYR A 378 2.70 7.98 -5.87
N PHE A 379 2.56 6.76 -5.38
CA PHE A 379 1.96 5.62 -6.06
C PHE A 379 1.12 4.91 -5.00
N PRO A 380 -0.22 5.10 -4.98
CA PRO A 380 -1.05 4.49 -3.94
C PRO A 380 -0.93 2.95 -3.90
N TYR A 381 -1.30 2.32 -2.79
CA TYR A 381 -1.26 0.84 -2.73
C TYR A 381 -2.43 0.22 -3.50
N GLY A 382 -3.62 0.82 -3.38
CA GLY A 382 -4.84 0.37 -4.07
C GLY A 382 -5.62 1.52 -4.68
N PHE A 383 -6.57 1.19 -5.56
CA PHE A 383 -7.40 2.18 -6.25
C PHE A 383 -8.13 3.12 -5.28
N CYS A 384 -8.60 2.62 -4.15
CA CYS A 384 -9.33 3.46 -3.18
C CYS A 384 -8.44 4.52 -2.50
N SER A 385 -7.12 4.34 -2.55
CA SER A 385 -6.15 5.35 -2.11
C SER A 385 -5.77 6.32 -3.23
N TYR A 386 -6.15 6.05 -4.49
CA TYR A 386 -5.95 6.97 -5.61
C TYR A 386 -6.89 8.17 -5.52
N LEU A 387 -6.29 9.35 -5.33
CA LEU A 387 -7.03 10.60 -5.23
C LEU A 387 -7.12 11.28 -6.60
N SER A 388 -8.34 11.38 -7.15
CA SER A 388 -8.60 12.12 -8.40
C SER A 388 -8.21 13.60 -8.38
N SER A 389 -7.93 14.16 -7.20
CA SER A 389 -7.42 15.51 -6.99
C SER A 389 -5.91 15.64 -7.26
N TYR A 390 -5.17 14.54 -7.46
CA TYR A 390 -3.71 14.55 -7.60
C TYR A 390 -3.19 15.51 -8.69
N SER A 391 -3.76 15.46 -9.90
CA SER A 391 -3.40 16.36 -11.01
C SER A 391 -3.88 17.80 -10.81
N ALA A 392 -4.89 18.04 -9.96
CA ALA A 392 -5.31 19.39 -9.60
C ALA A 392 -4.42 20.02 -8.52
N MET A 393 -3.79 19.19 -7.69
CA MET A 393 -3.05 19.63 -6.49
C MET A 393 -1.55 19.66 -6.69
N THR A 394 -1.00 18.86 -7.60
CA THR A 394 0.44 18.83 -7.86
C THR A 394 0.74 19.19 -9.31
N SER A 395 1.74 20.06 -9.50
CA SER A 395 2.23 20.43 -10.83
C SER A 395 2.97 19.28 -11.51
N LEU A 396 3.56 18.37 -10.73
CA LEU A 396 4.21 17.16 -11.23
C LEU A 396 3.21 16.30 -12.01
N ALA A 397 2.10 15.93 -11.38
CA ALA A 397 1.04 15.17 -12.04
C ALA A 397 0.52 15.93 -13.26
N ALA A 398 0.14 17.21 -13.12
CA ALA A 398 -0.42 18.00 -14.22
C ALA A 398 0.50 18.18 -15.45
N GLN A 399 1.80 17.92 -15.35
CA GLN A 399 2.79 18.24 -16.39
C GLN A 399 3.65 17.05 -16.82
N THR A 400 3.49 15.89 -16.19
CA THR A 400 4.17 14.64 -16.55
C THR A 400 3.15 13.60 -17.00
N ALA A 401 3.60 12.39 -17.33
CA ALA A 401 2.74 11.27 -17.66
C ALA A 401 2.42 10.36 -16.45
N TRP A 402 2.81 10.78 -15.24
CA TRP A 402 2.77 9.93 -14.05
C TRP A 402 1.33 9.65 -13.60
N ASP A 403 0.45 10.66 -13.56
CA ASP A 403 -0.95 10.44 -13.20
C ASP A 403 -1.72 9.70 -14.29
N GLU A 404 -1.38 9.86 -15.57
CA GLU A 404 -1.93 9.00 -16.63
C GLU A 404 -1.52 7.54 -16.45
N PHE A 405 -0.28 7.27 -16.06
CA PHE A 405 0.16 5.92 -15.72
C PHE A 405 -0.60 5.36 -14.52
N LEU A 406 -0.69 6.08 -13.40
CA LEU A 406 -1.44 5.64 -12.23
C LEU A 406 -2.91 5.37 -12.59
N THR A 407 -3.53 6.29 -13.33
CA THR A 407 -4.90 6.11 -13.81
C THR A 407 -5.03 4.85 -14.67
N ALA A 408 -4.10 4.62 -15.60
CA ALA A 408 -4.11 3.44 -16.45
C ALA A 408 -3.91 2.15 -15.64
N TYR A 409 -2.99 2.14 -14.66
CA TYR A 409 -2.74 1.01 -13.77
C TYR A 409 -4.02 0.61 -13.03
N TYR A 410 -4.69 1.55 -12.34
CA TYR A 410 -5.89 1.22 -11.57
C TYR A 410 -7.16 0.98 -12.40
N THR A 411 -7.16 1.35 -13.68
CA THR A 411 -8.29 1.11 -14.58
C THR A 411 -8.09 -0.08 -15.52
N THR A 412 -6.91 -0.71 -15.46
CA THR A 412 -6.64 -1.98 -16.15
C THR A 412 -7.16 -3.13 -15.29
N VAL A 413 -7.97 -4.01 -15.88
CA VAL A 413 -8.36 -5.28 -15.23
C VAL A 413 -7.11 -6.15 -15.13
N PRO A 414 -6.68 -6.56 -13.93
CA PRO A 414 -5.57 -7.49 -13.78
C PRO A 414 -5.86 -8.80 -14.55
N PRO A 415 -4.88 -9.41 -15.23
CA PRO A 415 -5.04 -10.75 -15.76
C PRO A 415 -5.45 -11.72 -14.65
N PRO A 416 -6.43 -12.62 -14.87
CA PRO A 416 -6.81 -13.57 -13.84
C PRO A 416 -5.73 -14.64 -13.68
N ILE A 417 -5.14 -14.73 -12.50
CA ILE A 417 -4.05 -15.66 -12.17
C ILE A 417 -4.30 -16.42 -10.87
N HIS A 418 -5.20 -15.94 -10.02
CA HIS A 418 -5.50 -16.57 -8.73
C HIS A 418 -6.77 -17.42 -8.79
N SER A 419 -6.89 -18.37 -7.86
CA SER A 419 -8.09 -19.22 -7.77
C SER A 419 -9.29 -18.51 -7.13
N VAL A 420 -9.07 -17.37 -6.47
CA VAL A 420 -10.11 -16.57 -5.82
C VAL A 420 -10.22 -15.22 -6.53
N ALA A 421 -11.43 -14.83 -6.92
CA ALA A 421 -11.74 -13.47 -7.34
C ALA A 421 -12.53 -12.75 -6.25
N VAL A 422 -12.10 -11.54 -5.91
CA VAL A 422 -12.84 -10.59 -5.07
C VAL A 422 -13.45 -9.53 -5.98
N ILE A 423 -14.77 -9.60 -6.18
CA ILE A 423 -15.54 -8.70 -7.01
C ILE A 423 -16.21 -7.64 -6.13
N ASP A 424 -15.75 -6.40 -6.31
CA ASP A 424 -16.28 -5.21 -5.68
C ASP A 424 -17.34 -4.56 -6.57
N ASP A 425 -18.60 -4.66 -6.14
CA ASP A 425 -19.77 -4.10 -6.81
C ASP A 425 -20.55 -3.17 -5.87
N ASP A 426 -19.85 -2.41 -5.02
CA ASP A 426 -20.44 -1.42 -4.10
C ASP A 426 -20.59 -0.01 -4.70
N ASN A 427 -20.54 0.07 -6.04
CA ASN A 427 -20.68 1.28 -6.85
C ASN A 427 -19.62 2.37 -6.53
N GLY A 428 -18.46 1.94 -6.02
CA GLY A 428 -17.19 2.68 -6.08
C GLY A 428 -17.08 3.80 -5.06
N GLY A 429 -17.67 3.63 -3.88
CA GLY A 429 -17.67 4.67 -2.87
C GLY A 429 -16.35 4.72 -2.09
N CYS A 430 -15.32 5.38 -2.63
CA CYS A 430 -14.16 5.77 -1.83
C CYS A 430 -14.61 6.81 -0.75
N GLY A 431 -14.95 6.32 0.47
CA GLY A 431 -15.35 7.16 1.60
C GLY A 431 -16.24 6.47 2.66
N ASN A 432 -15.62 5.75 3.60
CA ASN A 432 -16.03 5.39 4.99
C ASN A 432 -17.40 4.79 5.32
N LEU A 433 -18.35 4.72 4.40
CA LEU A 433 -19.54 3.86 4.53
C LEU A 433 -19.66 2.89 3.35
N THR A 434 -18.76 3.00 2.39
CA THR A 434 -18.73 2.33 1.09
C THR A 434 -17.31 1.89 0.72
N ASN A 435 -16.36 1.88 1.66
CA ASN A 435 -15.08 1.19 1.47
C ASN A 435 -15.14 -0.04 2.36
N VAL A 436 -15.62 -1.14 1.78
CA VAL A 436 -15.85 -2.40 2.48
C VAL A 436 -14.92 -3.51 1.95
N GLU A 437 -14.15 -3.22 0.90
CA GLU A 437 -13.26 -4.14 0.19
C GLU A 437 -12.14 -4.67 1.10
N SER A 438 -11.60 -3.80 1.96
CA SER A 438 -10.61 -4.15 3.00
C SER A 438 -11.13 -5.21 3.99
N TYR A 439 -12.45 -5.32 4.18
CA TYR A 439 -13.03 -6.32 5.09
C TYR A 439 -12.93 -7.73 4.53
N TYR A 440 -12.77 -7.86 3.21
CA TYR A 440 -12.56 -9.12 2.51
C TYR A 440 -11.07 -9.37 2.31
N THR A 441 -10.38 -8.41 1.67
CA THR A 441 -8.96 -8.54 1.27
C THR A 441 -8.01 -8.74 2.46
N ASP A 442 -8.10 -7.93 3.52
CA ASP A 442 -7.27 -8.10 4.73
C ASP A 442 -7.42 -9.50 5.38
N ILE A 443 -8.60 -10.11 5.26
CA ILE A 443 -8.83 -11.45 5.81
C ILE A 443 -8.19 -12.52 4.93
N LEU A 444 -8.29 -12.38 3.61
CA LEU A 444 -7.63 -13.29 2.67
C LEU A 444 -6.11 -13.22 2.83
N ASP A 445 -5.54 -12.02 3.00
CA ASP A 445 -4.12 -11.82 3.28
C ASP A 445 -3.68 -12.55 4.56
N VAL A 446 -4.44 -12.41 5.66
CA VAL A 446 -4.16 -13.07 6.94
C VAL A 446 -4.30 -14.59 6.84
N LEU A 447 -5.20 -15.08 5.98
CA LEU A 447 -5.36 -16.51 5.69
C LEU A 447 -4.32 -17.01 4.67
N SER A 448 -3.49 -16.12 4.11
CA SER A 448 -2.52 -16.43 3.05
C SER A 448 -3.19 -17.04 1.81
N ILE A 449 -4.36 -16.51 1.45
CA ILE A 449 -5.14 -16.92 0.29
C ILE A 449 -4.98 -15.84 -0.78
N PRO A 450 -4.25 -16.11 -1.87
CA PRO A 450 -4.04 -15.13 -2.92
C PRO A 450 -5.33 -14.94 -3.74
N TYR A 451 -5.57 -13.72 -4.21
CA TYR A 451 -6.81 -13.35 -4.90
C TYR A 451 -6.58 -12.30 -5.99
N ASP A 452 -7.45 -12.34 -7.00
CA ASP A 452 -7.59 -11.27 -7.99
C ASP A 452 -8.70 -10.31 -7.55
N TYR A 453 -8.46 -9.01 -7.66
CA TYR A 453 -9.45 -7.98 -7.32
C TYR A 453 -10.03 -7.34 -8.57
N TYR A 454 -11.35 -7.17 -8.58
CA TYR A 454 -12.08 -6.60 -9.71
C TYR A 454 -13.09 -5.56 -9.23
N ASN A 455 -12.98 -4.32 -9.70
CA ASN A 455 -13.92 -3.25 -9.36
C ASN A 455 -14.93 -3.00 -10.50
N VAL A 456 -16.21 -3.30 -10.24
CA VAL A 456 -17.30 -3.19 -11.23
C VAL A 456 -17.58 -1.72 -11.60
N ALA A 457 -17.42 -0.78 -10.67
CA ALA A 457 -17.62 0.64 -10.96
C ALA A 457 -16.60 1.17 -11.99
N ILE A 458 -15.40 0.58 -12.03
CA ILE A 458 -14.34 0.94 -12.98
C ILE A 458 -14.51 0.19 -14.31
N HIS A 459 -14.63 -1.14 -14.25
CA HIS A 459 -14.49 -2.00 -15.43
C HIS A 459 -15.83 -2.45 -16.02
N GLY A 460 -16.94 -2.22 -15.31
CA GLY A 460 -18.26 -2.81 -15.60
C GLY A 460 -18.29 -4.31 -15.28
N THR A 461 -19.41 -4.98 -15.59
CA THR A 461 -19.61 -6.41 -15.32
C THR A 461 -18.43 -7.29 -15.81
N PRO A 462 -17.83 -8.13 -14.95
CA PRO A 462 -16.81 -9.09 -15.36
C PRO A 462 -17.26 -9.98 -16.53
N SER A 463 -16.32 -10.32 -17.41
CA SER A 463 -16.59 -11.30 -18.46
C SER A 463 -16.79 -12.70 -17.87
N LEU A 464 -17.57 -13.56 -18.54
CA LEU A 464 -17.74 -14.95 -18.11
C LEU A 464 -16.41 -15.71 -18.07
N SER A 465 -15.53 -15.50 -19.06
CA SER A 465 -14.20 -16.12 -19.10
C SER A 465 -13.33 -15.70 -17.93
N TYR A 466 -13.50 -14.47 -17.42
CA TYR A 466 -12.81 -14.01 -16.23
C TYR A 466 -13.36 -14.72 -14.99
N LEU A 467 -14.68 -14.82 -14.79
CA LEU A 467 -15.18 -15.57 -13.62
C LEU A 467 -14.79 -17.06 -13.66
N GLN A 468 -14.81 -17.68 -14.85
CA GLN A 468 -14.49 -19.10 -15.02
C GLN A 468 -13.01 -19.46 -14.87
N SER A 469 -12.09 -18.49 -14.83
CA SER A 469 -10.70 -18.74 -14.48
C SER A 469 -10.46 -18.84 -12.98
N HIS A 470 -11.48 -18.54 -12.15
CA HIS A 470 -11.39 -18.63 -10.69
C HIS A 470 -12.23 -19.82 -10.20
N ALA A 471 -11.72 -20.51 -9.18
CA ALA A 471 -12.42 -21.58 -8.48
C ALA A 471 -13.50 -21.05 -7.53
N LEU A 472 -13.25 -19.86 -6.96
CA LEU A 472 -14.12 -19.17 -6.02
C LEU A 472 -14.28 -17.70 -6.42
N VAL A 473 -15.53 -17.24 -6.45
CA VAL A 473 -15.87 -15.83 -6.60
C VAL A 473 -16.47 -15.34 -5.29
N ILE A 474 -15.88 -14.30 -4.71
CA ILE A 474 -16.42 -13.53 -3.59
C ILE A 474 -16.98 -12.24 -4.19
N TRP A 475 -18.30 -12.08 -4.16
CA TRP A 475 -18.98 -10.90 -4.70
C TRP A 475 -19.72 -10.16 -3.60
N PHE A 476 -19.44 -8.87 -3.46
CA PHE A 476 -20.13 -8.02 -2.48
C PHE A 476 -20.60 -6.71 -3.09
N THR A 477 -21.65 -6.16 -2.48
CA THR A 477 -22.31 -4.90 -2.91
C THR A 477 -22.25 -3.82 -1.83
N GLY A 478 -21.61 -4.14 -0.69
CA GLY A 478 -21.47 -3.24 0.45
C GLY A 478 -22.80 -2.67 0.93
N SER A 479 -22.89 -1.33 0.94
CA SER A 479 -24.07 -0.58 1.39
C SER A 479 -24.95 -0.07 0.25
N ASP A 480 -24.76 -0.58 -0.97
CA ASP A 480 -25.62 -0.23 -2.08
C ASP A 480 -27.03 -0.78 -1.89
N PHE A 481 -28.01 0.05 -2.21
CA PHE A 481 -29.44 -0.26 -2.15
C PHE A 481 -30.16 -0.03 -3.49
N SER A 482 -29.41 0.38 -4.52
CA SER A 482 -29.89 0.56 -5.87
C SER A 482 -28.77 0.14 -6.81
N SER A 483 -29.09 -0.69 -7.81
CA SER A 483 -28.10 -1.34 -8.69
C SER A 483 -27.08 -2.23 -7.97
N THR A 484 -27.53 -2.95 -6.94
CA THR A 484 -26.74 -3.96 -6.21
C THR A 484 -26.17 -5.03 -7.13
N LEU A 485 -27.00 -5.59 -8.01
CA LEU A 485 -26.59 -6.42 -9.13
C LEU A 485 -27.35 -5.97 -10.36
N SER A 486 -26.65 -5.57 -11.41
CA SER A 486 -27.30 -5.30 -12.70
C SER A 486 -27.81 -6.60 -13.34
N PRO A 487 -28.70 -6.51 -14.35
CA PRO A 487 -29.10 -7.69 -15.12
C PRO A 487 -27.93 -8.41 -15.81
N ALA A 488 -26.83 -7.70 -16.10
CA ALA A 488 -25.63 -8.30 -16.66
C ALA A 488 -24.86 -9.11 -15.61
N ASP A 489 -24.77 -8.60 -14.38
CA ASP A 489 -24.11 -9.27 -13.25
C ASP A 489 -24.83 -10.56 -12.87
N GLU A 490 -26.16 -10.52 -12.72
CA GLU A 490 -26.94 -11.75 -12.49
C GLU A 490 -26.74 -12.77 -13.61
N ASN A 491 -26.70 -12.32 -14.86
CA ASN A 491 -26.55 -13.22 -15.99
C ASN A 491 -25.16 -13.89 -16.01
N VAL A 492 -24.08 -13.16 -15.72
CA VAL A 492 -22.74 -13.75 -15.69
C VAL A 492 -22.55 -14.70 -14.50
N LEU A 493 -23.07 -14.33 -13.31
CA LEU A 493 -23.06 -15.19 -12.13
C LEU A 493 -23.86 -16.48 -12.35
N ILE A 494 -25.04 -16.39 -12.99
CA ILE A 494 -25.82 -17.58 -13.37
C ILE A 494 -24.99 -18.50 -14.29
N GLN A 495 -24.31 -17.96 -15.30
CA GLN A 495 -23.50 -18.79 -16.20
C GLN A 495 -22.29 -19.42 -15.49
N TYR A 496 -21.67 -18.69 -14.56
CA TYR A 496 -20.59 -19.21 -13.72
C TYR A 496 -21.05 -20.37 -12.85
N LEU A 497 -22.19 -20.23 -12.14
CA LEU A 497 -22.77 -21.30 -11.32
C LEU A 497 -23.26 -22.50 -12.14
N ILE A 498 -23.82 -22.29 -13.34
CA ILE A 498 -24.13 -23.39 -14.27
C ILE A 498 -22.87 -24.19 -14.64
N GLY A 499 -21.71 -23.53 -14.69
CA GLY A 499 -20.41 -24.13 -14.92
C GLY A 499 -19.82 -24.88 -13.72
N GLY A 500 -20.52 -24.92 -12.59
CA GLY A 500 -20.04 -25.54 -11.34
C GLY A 500 -19.14 -24.64 -10.51
N GLY A 501 -19.15 -23.32 -10.75
CA GLY A 501 -18.38 -22.36 -9.97
C GLY A 501 -18.90 -22.19 -8.54
N ASN A 502 -18.04 -21.71 -7.64
CA ASN A 502 -18.38 -21.49 -6.24
C ASN A 502 -18.49 -20.00 -5.94
N LEU A 503 -19.55 -19.60 -5.21
CA LEU A 503 -19.87 -18.18 -4.98
C LEU A 503 -20.13 -17.90 -3.50
N PHE A 504 -19.36 -16.96 -2.95
CA PHE A 504 -19.79 -16.22 -1.77
C PHE A 504 -20.43 -14.91 -2.22
N PHE A 505 -21.74 -14.75 -1.98
CA PHE A 505 -22.46 -13.51 -2.27
C PHE A 505 -22.89 -12.84 -0.97
N SER A 506 -22.44 -11.61 -0.76
CA SER A 506 -22.76 -10.80 0.43
C SER A 506 -23.42 -9.50 -0.01
N SER A 507 -24.72 -9.36 0.26
CA SER A 507 -25.47 -8.16 -0.09
C SER A 507 -26.61 -7.94 0.88
N GLN A 508 -26.64 -6.78 1.53
CA GLN A 508 -27.71 -6.45 2.49
C GLN A 508 -29.04 -6.10 1.79
N ASP A 509 -29.01 -5.35 0.67
CA ASP A 509 -30.20 -4.76 0.03
C ASP A 509 -30.50 -5.36 -1.36
N TYR A 510 -30.00 -6.56 -1.65
CA TYR A 510 -30.22 -7.18 -2.96
C TYR A 510 -31.72 -7.44 -3.22
N VAL A 511 -32.46 -7.89 -2.20
CA VAL A 511 -33.89 -8.19 -2.34
C VAL A 511 -34.70 -6.90 -2.49
N TRP A 512 -34.32 -5.84 -1.77
CA TRP A 512 -34.87 -4.50 -1.92
C TRP A 512 -34.74 -3.96 -3.34
N ASP A 513 -33.54 -4.02 -3.90
CA ASP A 513 -33.23 -3.45 -5.22
C ASP A 513 -34.04 -4.12 -6.34
N ILE A 514 -34.05 -5.45 -6.41
CA ILE A 514 -34.80 -6.20 -7.44
C ILE A 514 -36.33 -6.02 -7.34
N LYS A 515 -36.85 -5.70 -6.14
CA LYS A 515 -38.27 -5.36 -5.95
C LYS A 515 -38.58 -3.99 -6.52
N ASN A 516 -37.65 -3.05 -6.38
CA ASN A 516 -37.81 -1.68 -6.85
C ASN A 516 -37.54 -1.50 -8.34
N ASP A 517 -36.66 -2.31 -8.93
CA ASP A 517 -36.38 -2.26 -10.37
C ASP A 517 -37.34 -3.11 -11.23
N GLY A 518 -38.18 -3.92 -10.59
CA GLY A 518 -39.23 -4.72 -11.22
C GLY A 518 -38.81 -6.09 -11.75
N ARG A 519 -37.60 -6.58 -11.43
CA ARG A 519 -37.15 -7.94 -11.77
C ARG A 519 -37.67 -9.02 -10.81
N TYR A 520 -38.22 -8.64 -9.66
CA TYR A 520 -38.64 -9.57 -8.62
C TYR A 520 -39.79 -10.54 -9.00
N PRO A 521 -39.71 -11.83 -8.61
CA PRO A 521 -38.51 -12.51 -8.15
C PRO A 521 -37.60 -12.87 -9.33
N THR A 522 -36.29 -12.69 -9.18
CA THR A 522 -35.34 -13.03 -10.25
C THR A 522 -35.08 -14.54 -10.29
N THR A 523 -34.55 -15.01 -11.43
CA THR A 523 -34.11 -16.41 -11.54
C THR A 523 -32.92 -16.68 -10.63
N PHE A 524 -32.01 -15.71 -10.50
CA PHE A 524 -30.85 -15.81 -9.61
C PHE A 524 -31.28 -16.04 -8.17
N LEU A 525 -32.15 -15.18 -7.61
CA LEU A 525 -32.65 -15.28 -6.26
C LEU A 525 -33.35 -16.62 -5.96
N ARG A 526 -34.24 -17.08 -6.86
CA ARG A 526 -35.08 -18.26 -6.61
C ARG A 526 -34.37 -19.59 -6.88
N THR A 527 -33.52 -19.62 -7.90
CA THR A 527 -32.95 -20.89 -8.41
C THR A 527 -31.51 -21.07 -7.97
N TYR A 528 -30.75 -19.98 -7.86
CA TYR A 528 -29.30 -20.02 -7.61
C TYR A 528 -28.91 -19.62 -6.19
N LEU A 529 -29.64 -18.71 -5.57
CA LEU A 529 -29.51 -18.40 -4.14
C LEU A 529 -30.47 -19.22 -3.26
N HIS A 530 -31.30 -20.08 -3.87
CA HIS A 530 -32.17 -21.04 -3.18
C HIS A 530 -33.17 -20.45 -2.15
N THR A 531 -33.66 -19.24 -2.42
CA THR A 531 -34.67 -18.60 -1.55
C THR A 531 -36.10 -18.88 -2.03
N VAL A 532 -37.04 -19.12 -1.10
CA VAL A 532 -38.46 -19.37 -1.42
C VAL A 532 -39.43 -18.31 -0.90
N ASP A 533 -39.03 -17.61 0.17
CA ASP A 533 -39.74 -16.48 0.76
C ASP A 533 -38.71 -15.51 1.37
N GLU A 534 -39.10 -14.26 1.54
CA GLU A 534 -38.21 -13.19 1.98
C GLU A 534 -38.94 -12.06 2.68
N GLY A 535 -38.25 -11.35 3.55
CA GLY A 535 -38.72 -10.13 4.21
C GLY A 535 -37.66 -9.06 4.14
N GLU A 536 -38.11 -7.81 3.95
CA GLU A 536 -37.22 -6.66 3.91
C GLU A 536 -37.02 -6.09 5.31
N ASP A 537 -35.87 -5.47 5.53
CA ASP A 537 -35.54 -4.69 6.71
C ASP A 537 -35.83 -5.43 8.03
N THR A 538 -35.33 -6.66 8.14
CA THR A 538 -35.64 -7.55 9.28
C THR A 538 -34.90 -7.14 10.56
N GLY A 539 -33.88 -6.30 10.45
CA GLY A 539 -33.09 -5.85 11.59
C GLY A 539 -32.14 -6.93 12.12
N VAL A 540 -30.85 -6.61 12.26
CA VAL A 540 -29.87 -7.50 12.92
C VAL A 540 -29.02 -6.72 13.91
N ASN A 541 -29.17 -7.01 15.19
CA ASN A 541 -28.20 -6.57 16.21
C ASN A 541 -27.19 -7.67 16.52
N TYR A 542 -27.62 -8.94 16.47
CA TYR A 542 -26.77 -10.08 16.77
C TYR A 542 -27.01 -11.23 15.79
N LEU A 543 -25.93 -11.87 15.34
CA LEU A 543 -26.00 -13.14 14.62
C LEU A 543 -25.84 -14.33 15.58
N THR A 544 -26.64 -15.35 15.34
CA THR A 544 -26.47 -16.68 15.92
C THR A 544 -26.38 -17.67 14.77
N GLY A 545 -25.33 -18.49 14.77
CA GLY A 545 -25.17 -19.53 13.76
C GLY A 545 -26.04 -20.74 14.04
N GLU A 546 -26.39 -21.47 12.99
CA GLU A 546 -27.24 -22.67 13.09
C GLU A 546 -26.43 -23.93 13.40
N ASP A 547 -26.94 -24.70 14.37
CA ASP A 547 -26.30 -25.93 14.82
C ASP A 547 -26.16 -26.92 13.66
N GLY A 548 -24.94 -27.38 13.42
CA GLY A 548 -24.61 -28.35 12.36
C GLY A 548 -24.46 -27.78 10.95
N ASN A 549 -24.57 -26.46 10.76
CA ASN A 549 -24.17 -25.80 9.51
C ASN A 549 -22.66 -25.57 9.47
N GLU A 550 -21.97 -25.91 8.38
CA GLU A 550 -20.50 -25.86 8.31
C GLU A 550 -19.93 -24.44 8.44
N VAL A 551 -20.68 -23.42 8.00
CA VAL A 551 -20.28 -22.01 8.14
C VAL A 551 -20.69 -21.46 9.52
N GLY A 552 -21.94 -21.68 9.92
CA GLY A 552 -22.54 -21.08 11.11
C GLY A 552 -22.27 -21.77 12.45
N ASP A 553 -21.96 -23.07 12.49
CA ASP A 553 -22.04 -23.85 13.73
C ASP A 553 -21.13 -23.33 14.86
N GLY A 554 -21.68 -23.21 16.07
CA GLY A 554 -20.96 -22.77 17.26
C GLY A 554 -20.81 -21.25 17.44
N PHE A 555 -21.27 -20.42 16.50
CA PHE A 555 -21.31 -18.97 16.68
C PHE A 555 -22.56 -18.53 17.45
N SER A 556 -22.37 -17.76 18.53
CA SER A 556 -23.48 -17.26 19.34
C SER A 556 -23.32 -15.78 19.68
N SER A 557 -24.35 -14.98 19.37
CA SER A 557 -24.41 -13.55 19.74
C SER A 557 -23.26 -12.71 19.17
N ILE A 558 -22.87 -12.94 17.91
CA ILE A 558 -21.92 -12.07 17.21
C ILE A 558 -22.57 -10.69 17.07
N PRO A 559 -21.99 -9.61 17.61
CA PRO A 559 -22.54 -8.27 17.45
C PRO A 559 -22.39 -7.80 16.00
N MET A 560 -23.46 -7.26 15.42
CA MET A 560 -23.42 -6.61 14.11
C MET A 560 -23.18 -5.11 14.27
N CYS A 561 -22.32 -4.58 13.40
CA CYS A 561 -21.89 -3.19 13.42
C CYS A 561 -22.04 -2.59 12.02
N TRP A 562 -22.31 -1.29 11.94
CA TRP A 562 -22.57 -0.61 10.65
C TRP A 562 -21.34 -0.53 9.74
N ALA A 563 -20.15 -0.45 10.31
CA ALA A 563 -18.87 -0.58 9.63
C ALA A 563 -17.84 -0.54 10.77
N PRO A 564 -17.31 -1.68 11.25
CA PRO A 564 -16.28 -1.72 12.28
C PRO A 564 -15.20 -0.66 12.00
N PRO A 565 -14.87 0.21 12.95
CA PRO A 565 -15.07 0.09 14.40
C PRO A 565 -16.30 0.85 14.92
N ALA A 566 -17.29 1.19 14.07
CA ALA A 566 -18.51 1.89 14.49
C ALA A 566 -19.19 1.23 15.69
N THR A 567 -19.92 2.02 16.49
CA THR A 567 -20.70 1.50 17.60
C THR A 567 -21.66 0.43 17.09
N CYS A 568 -21.48 -0.81 17.55
CA CYS A 568 -22.37 -1.89 17.23
C CYS A 568 -23.79 -1.54 17.69
N GLY A 569 -24.74 -1.80 16.80
CA GLY A 569 -26.07 -1.25 16.84
C GLY A 569 -26.88 -1.77 15.67
N PHE A 570 -28.17 -1.51 15.73
CA PHE A 570 -29.17 -2.08 14.83
C PHE A 570 -28.83 -1.89 13.35
N MET A 571 -28.65 -3.02 12.64
CA MET A 571 -28.57 -3.07 11.17
C MET A 571 -29.98 -3.25 10.63
N ASP A 572 -30.63 -2.17 10.20
CA ASP A 572 -32.03 -2.24 9.73
C ASP A 572 -32.15 -3.02 8.43
N TYR A 573 -31.16 -2.90 7.53
CA TYR A 573 -31.27 -3.26 6.11
C TYR A 573 -30.84 -4.70 5.77
N ALA A 574 -30.91 -5.62 6.72
CA ALA A 574 -30.72 -7.03 6.38
C ALA A 574 -32.05 -7.65 5.93
N ASP A 575 -32.00 -8.52 4.94
CA ASP A 575 -33.19 -9.24 4.48
C ASP A 575 -33.35 -10.57 5.20
N ARG A 576 -34.58 -10.87 5.62
CA ARG A 576 -34.97 -12.25 5.99
C ARG A 576 -35.04 -13.07 4.72
N ILE A 577 -34.44 -14.26 4.74
CA ILE A 577 -34.50 -15.23 3.63
C ILE A 577 -34.90 -16.61 4.13
N ASP A 578 -35.82 -17.27 3.42
CA ASP A 578 -36.24 -18.64 3.69
C ASP A 578 -35.72 -19.60 2.62
N LYS A 579 -35.27 -20.77 3.07
CA LYS A 579 -34.56 -21.76 2.26
C LYS A 579 -35.49 -22.71 1.51
N ASP A 580 -35.04 -23.24 0.39
CA ASP A 580 -35.66 -24.39 -0.26
C ASP A 580 -35.12 -25.73 0.29
N ALA A 581 -35.45 -26.85 -0.38
CA ALA A 581 -35.00 -28.17 0.07
C ALA A 581 -33.52 -28.50 -0.27
N ALA A 582 -32.86 -27.67 -1.08
CA ALA A 582 -31.48 -27.86 -1.52
C ALA A 582 -30.46 -27.00 -0.76
N SER A 583 -30.93 -26.10 0.11
CA SER A 583 -30.12 -25.20 0.92
C SER A 583 -30.30 -25.47 2.41
N GLU A 584 -29.38 -24.96 3.23
CA GLU A 584 -29.40 -25.01 4.69
C GLU A 584 -29.28 -23.59 5.28
N TYR A 585 -29.89 -23.37 6.44
CA TYR A 585 -29.76 -22.10 7.16
C TYR A 585 -28.38 -22.02 7.82
N ALA A 586 -27.72 -20.87 7.72
CA ALA A 586 -26.39 -20.65 8.29
C ALA A 586 -26.42 -19.72 9.50
N PHE A 587 -27.13 -18.59 9.39
CA PHE A 587 -27.28 -17.62 10.49
C PHE A 587 -28.70 -17.08 10.62
N ARG A 588 -29.06 -16.73 11.85
CA ARG A 588 -30.29 -16.02 12.22
C ARG A 588 -30.01 -14.79 13.09
N ASN A 589 -30.94 -13.84 13.07
CA ASN A 589 -30.94 -12.66 13.93
C ASN A 589 -31.49 -12.97 15.34
N GLU A 590 -31.53 -11.96 16.21
CA GLU A 590 -32.08 -12.07 17.56
C GLU A 590 -33.60 -12.32 17.64
N ALA A 591 -34.33 -12.07 16.55
CA ALA A 591 -35.75 -12.38 16.41
C ALA A 591 -36.01 -13.81 15.90
N ALA A 592 -34.95 -14.59 15.68
CA ALA A 592 -34.96 -15.93 15.07
C ALA A 592 -35.45 -15.95 13.62
N GLU A 593 -35.19 -14.87 12.88
CA GLU A 593 -35.35 -14.77 11.44
C GLU A 593 -34.01 -15.08 10.76
N TYR A 594 -34.03 -15.88 9.69
CA TYR A 594 -32.81 -16.32 9.02
C TYR A 594 -32.32 -15.30 8.00
N VAL A 595 -31.01 -15.10 7.96
CA VAL A 595 -30.34 -14.05 7.17
C VAL A 595 -29.14 -14.56 6.37
N ALA A 596 -28.83 -15.85 6.45
CA ALA A 596 -27.83 -16.49 5.60
C ALA A 596 -28.17 -17.94 5.27
N LEU A 597 -27.80 -18.34 4.06
CA LEU A 597 -27.96 -19.70 3.52
C LEU A 597 -26.63 -20.25 3.01
N THR A 598 -26.49 -21.56 3.11
CA THR A 598 -25.47 -22.35 2.40
C THR A 598 -26.17 -23.33 1.48
N CYS A 599 -25.71 -23.48 0.25
CA CYS A 599 -26.18 -24.51 -0.68
C CYS A 599 -24.99 -25.24 -1.24
N SER A 600 -25.08 -26.58 -1.30
CA SER A 600 -24.08 -27.40 -1.95
C SER A 600 -24.72 -28.40 -2.90
N GLY A 601 -24.09 -28.63 -4.05
CA GLY A 601 -24.64 -29.51 -5.08
C GLY A 601 -23.84 -29.54 -6.38
N THR A 602 -24.43 -29.03 -7.46
CA THR A 602 -23.73 -28.92 -8.76
C THR A 602 -22.79 -27.72 -8.78
N TYR A 603 -23.04 -26.78 -7.89
CA TYR A 603 -22.27 -25.58 -7.57
C TYR A 603 -22.51 -25.32 -6.08
N ASP A 604 -21.60 -24.60 -5.43
CA ASP A 604 -21.73 -24.24 -4.02
C ASP A 604 -21.94 -22.72 -3.86
N VAL A 605 -22.84 -22.34 -2.97
CA VAL A 605 -23.17 -20.94 -2.67
C VAL A 605 -23.24 -20.71 -1.18
N VAL A 606 -22.60 -19.63 -0.72
CA VAL A 606 -22.88 -18.98 0.56
C VAL A 606 -23.54 -17.66 0.24
N PHE A 607 -24.75 -17.44 0.73
CA PHE A 607 -25.48 -16.18 0.56
C PHE A 607 -25.73 -15.53 1.91
N PHE A 608 -25.14 -14.35 2.11
CA PHE A 608 -25.44 -13.48 3.25
C PHE A 608 -26.35 -12.36 2.76
N ALA A 609 -27.58 -12.33 3.26
CA ALA A 609 -28.55 -11.25 3.06
C ALA A 609 -28.34 -10.09 4.04
N PHE A 610 -27.10 -9.94 4.50
CA PHE A 610 -26.62 -8.90 5.38
C PHE A 610 -25.16 -8.63 5.03
N ARG A 611 -24.65 -7.53 5.55
CA ARG A 611 -23.29 -7.10 5.29
C ARG A 611 -22.23 -7.94 6.01
N PHE A 612 -21.36 -8.63 5.29
CA PHE A 612 -20.24 -9.38 5.87
C PHE A 612 -19.28 -8.47 6.63
N GLU A 613 -19.06 -7.26 6.13
CA GLU A 613 -18.21 -6.25 6.76
C GLU A 613 -18.74 -5.78 8.11
N GLY A 614 -20.01 -6.02 8.43
CA GLY A 614 -20.59 -5.69 9.74
C GLY A 614 -20.20 -6.65 10.87
N ILE A 615 -19.52 -7.75 10.55
CA ILE A 615 -19.04 -8.75 11.50
C ILE A 615 -17.76 -8.26 12.19
N SER A 616 -17.60 -8.56 13.48
CA SER A 616 -16.37 -8.26 14.22
C SER A 616 -15.15 -8.93 13.59
N TYR A 617 -13.98 -8.28 13.59
CA TYR A 617 -12.76 -8.81 12.95
C TYR A 617 -12.43 -10.26 13.36
N ALA A 618 -12.53 -10.57 14.67
CA ALA A 618 -12.19 -11.90 15.20
C ALA A 618 -13.14 -12.99 14.68
N ASP A 619 -14.44 -12.69 14.58
CA ASP A 619 -15.42 -13.64 14.06
C ASP A 619 -15.34 -13.72 12.52
N ARG A 620 -15.11 -12.59 11.86
CA ARG A 620 -15.00 -12.46 10.40
C ARG A 620 -13.90 -13.35 9.83
N LEU A 621 -12.73 -13.40 10.47
CA LEU A 621 -11.62 -14.26 10.09
C LEU A 621 -12.03 -15.74 10.07
N LEU A 622 -12.65 -16.21 11.15
CA LEU A 622 -13.07 -17.62 11.27
C LEU A 622 -14.24 -17.95 10.34
N ILE A 623 -15.17 -17.01 10.14
CA ILE A 623 -16.28 -17.19 9.20
C ILE A 623 -15.76 -17.23 7.77
N MET A 624 -14.84 -16.35 7.35
CA MET A 624 -14.27 -16.40 6.00
C MET A 624 -13.57 -17.73 5.74
N GLN A 625 -12.75 -18.20 6.70
CA GLN A 625 -12.11 -19.51 6.56
C GLN A 625 -13.13 -20.62 6.30
N ARG A 626 -14.24 -20.64 7.07
CA ARG A 626 -15.29 -21.65 6.88
C ARG A 626 -16.08 -21.47 5.59
N ILE A 627 -16.27 -20.25 5.12
CA ILE A 627 -16.89 -19.97 3.82
C ILE A 627 -16.02 -20.59 2.72
N ILE A 628 -14.71 -20.37 2.78
CA ILE A 628 -13.76 -20.92 1.81
C ILE A 628 -13.71 -22.45 1.90
N ASP A 629 -13.67 -23.01 3.12
CA ASP A 629 -13.71 -24.47 3.32
C ASP A 629 -15.00 -25.10 2.76
N PHE A 630 -16.14 -24.42 2.92
CA PHE A 630 -17.45 -24.86 2.43
C PHE A 630 -17.58 -24.76 0.91
N LEU A 631 -17.13 -23.66 0.31
CA LEU A 631 -17.24 -23.37 -1.12
C LEU A 631 -16.27 -24.18 -1.99
N GLY A 632 -15.80 -25.30 -1.47
CA GLY A 632 -14.81 -26.15 -2.08
C GLY A 632 -13.42 -25.78 -1.59
N PRO A 633 -12.65 -26.74 -1.03
CA PRO A 633 -11.24 -26.49 -0.80
C PRO A 633 -10.60 -26.17 -2.14
N LEU A 634 -9.78 -25.11 -2.17
CA LEU A 634 -8.78 -24.94 -3.23
C LEU A 634 -8.15 -26.31 -3.50
N PRO A 635 -7.90 -26.70 -4.77
CA PRO A 635 -7.40 -28.04 -5.05
C PRO A 635 -6.17 -28.30 -4.18
N THR A 636 -6.19 -29.35 -3.36
CA THR A 636 -5.12 -29.63 -2.39
C THR A 636 -4.59 -31.04 -2.57
N LEU A 637 -3.45 -31.33 -1.98
CA LEU A 637 -2.89 -32.67 -1.95
C LEU A 637 -3.84 -33.68 -1.29
N GLY A 638 -4.64 -33.25 -0.32
CA GLY A 638 -5.62 -34.10 0.36
C GLY A 638 -6.73 -34.61 -0.57
N SER A 639 -7.07 -33.86 -1.63
CA SER A 639 -8.17 -34.18 -2.54
C SER A 639 -7.74 -34.80 -3.87
N LEU A 640 -6.45 -35.03 -4.13
CA LEU A 640 -5.95 -35.54 -5.43
C LEU A 640 -6.67 -36.78 -5.95
N GLY A 641 -7.02 -37.73 -5.08
CA GLY A 641 -7.75 -38.94 -5.48
C GLY A 641 -9.15 -38.65 -6.04
N GLU A 642 -9.80 -37.61 -5.54
CA GLU A 642 -11.10 -37.13 -6.02
C GLU A 642 -10.95 -36.26 -7.27
N LEU A 643 -10.05 -35.28 -7.22
CA LEU A 643 -9.79 -34.33 -8.33
C LEU A 643 -9.43 -35.05 -9.63
N PHE A 644 -8.59 -36.08 -9.53
CA PHE A 644 -8.10 -36.86 -10.68
C PHE A 644 -8.77 -38.23 -10.80
N SER A 645 -10.01 -38.34 -10.30
CA SER A 645 -10.74 -39.63 -10.26
C SER A 645 -11.20 -40.11 -11.64
N THR A 646 -11.45 -39.20 -12.57
CA THR A 646 -11.93 -39.49 -13.94
C THR A 646 -11.28 -38.55 -14.96
N ASN A 647 -11.37 -38.91 -16.25
CA ASN A 647 -10.94 -38.05 -17.37
C ASN A 647 -9.54 -37.44 -17.20
N THR A 648 -8.61 -38.23 -16.67
CA THR A 648 -7.27 -37.79 -16.28
C THR A 648 -6.21 -38.30 -17.25
N TYR A 649 -5.30 -37.42 -17.65
CA TYR A 649 -4.20 -37.72 -18.57
C TYR A 649 -2.86 -37.42 -17.92
N LEU A 650 -2.00 -38.44 -17.82
CA LEU A 650 -0.60 -38.29 -17.44
C LEU A 650 0.18 -37.88 -18.69
N VAL A 651 0.74 -36.68 -18.70
CA VAL A 651 1.42 -36.12 -19.87
C VAL A 651 2.90 -36.02 -19.59
N SER A 652 3.69 -36.92 -20.15
CA SER A 652 5.15 -36.78 -20.18
C SER A 652 5.53 -36.06 -21.48
N GLY A 653 6.54 -35.20 -21.47
CA GLY A 653 7.00 -34.63 -22.73
C GLY A 653 7.64 -35.67 -23.67
N ASP A 654 7.57 -35.48 -24.99
CA ASP A 654 8.12 -36.39 -25.99
C ASP A 654 9.65 -36.50 -25.90
N THR A 655 10.28 -35.53 -25.23
CA THR A 655 11.72 -35.54 -24.92
C THR A 655 12.05 -35.91 -23.46
N ALA A 656 11.05 -36.30 -22.67
CA ALA A 656 11.22 -36.66 -21.27
C ALA A 656 12.09 -37.92 -21.09
N TYR A 657 12.76 -38.00 -19.95
CA TYR A 657 13.57 -39.17 -19.61
C TYR A 657 12.66 -40.35 -19.25
N PRO A 658 13.13 -41.61 -19.42
CA PRO A 658 12.36 -42.78 -18.99
C PRO A 658 11.97 -42.76 -17.51
N THR A 659 12.71 -42.04 -16.67
CA THR A 659 12.43 -41.83 -15.25
C THR A 659 11.25 -40.91 -15.00
N ASP A 660 11.01 -39.92 -15.87
CA ASP A 660 9.82 -39.06 -15.78
C ASP A 660 8.56 -39.88 -16.09
N VAL A 661 8.64 -40.80 -17.05
CA VAL A 661 7.57 -41.78 -17.36
C VAL A 661 7.35 -42.75 -16.20
N LEU A 662 8.43 -43.16 -15.51
CA LEU A 662 8.33 -43.96 -14.30
C LEU A 662 7.67 -43.18 -13.16
N GLY A 663 8.04 -41.91 -12.98
CA GLY A 663 7.40 -41.00 -12.01
C GLY A 663 5.91 -40.82 -12.26
N ALA A 664 5.50 -40.65 -13.53
CA ALA A 664 4.09 -40.64 -13.91
C ALA A 664 3.37 -41.94 -13.51
N SER A 665 4.04 -43.09 -13.60
CA SER A 665 3.48 -44.38 -13.18
C SER A 665 3.30 -44.46 -11.65
N ASN A 666 4.19 -43.85 -10.87
CA ASN A 666 4.06 -43.76 -9.41
C ASN A 666 2.81 -42.94 -9.01
N ILE A 667 2.59 -41.81 -9.68
CA ILE A 667 1.40 -40.97 -9.44
C ILE A 667 0.13 -41.73 -9.81
N ALA A 668 0.12 -42.43 -10.97
CA ALA A 668 -1.02 -43.26 -11.37
C ALA A 668 -1.34 -44.35 -10.33
N PHE A 669 -0.31 -44.97 -9.75
CA PHE A 669 -0.48 -45.96 -8.69
C PHE A 669 -1.09 -45.34 -7.44
N ALA A 670 -0.58 -44.19 -6.99
CA ALA A 670 -1.08 -43.48 -5.82
C ALA A 670 -2.55 -43.06 -5.97
N LEU A 671 -2.94 -42.55 -7.16
CA LEU A 671 -4.34 -42.24 -7.48
C LEU A 671 -5.25 -43.48 -7.38
N GLY A 672 -4.78 -44.62 -7.87
CA GLY A 672 -5.49 -45.89 -7.72
C GLY A 672 -5.64 -46.33 -6.26
N VAL A 673 -4.63 -46.10 -5.42
CA VAL A 673 -4.70 -46.35 -3.97
C VAL A 673 -5.68 -45.38 -3.28
N ALA A 674 -5.71 -44.13 -3.72
CA ALA A 674 -6.61 -43.08 -3.21
C ALA A 674 -8.07 -43.21 -3.68
N GLY A 675 -8.37 -44.18 -4.56
CA GLY A 675 -9.74 -44.52 -4.94
C GLY A 675 -10.24 -43.85 -6.22
N ALA A 676 -9.33 -43.39 -7.11
CA ALA A 676 -9.71 -42.92 -8.45
C ALA A 676 -10.55 -43.97 -9.20
N LEU A 677 -11.65 -43.52 -9.82
CA LEU A 677 -12.64 -44.40 -10.45
C LEU A 677 -12.19 -44.91 -11.83
N GLU A 678 -11.39 -44.12 -12.55
CA GLU A 678 -10.80 -44.46 -13.83
C GLU A 678 -9.28 -44.47 -13.74
N ASN A 679 -8.64 -45.32 -14.55
CA ASN A 679 -7.18 -45.28 -14.65
C ASN A 679 -6.78 -44.06 -15.49
N PRO A 680 -5.84 -43.23 -15.01
CA PRO A 680 -5.27 -42.17 -15.83
C PRO A 680 -4.68 -42.72 -17.13
N GLU A 681 -4.92 -42.02 -18.24
CA GLU A 681 -4.36 -42.40 -19.53
C GLU A 681 -3.00 -41.71 -19.78
N GLY A 682 -2.01 -42.47 -20.26
CA GLY A 682 -0.72 -41.90 -20.65
C GLY A 682 -0.77 -41.20 -22.00
N ARG A 683 -0.16 -40.02 -22.09
CA ARG A 683 0.07 -39.25 -23.31
C ARG A 683 1.50 -38.71 -23.33
N THR A 684 2.02 -38.50 -24.53
CA THR A 684 3.03 -37.47 -24.78
C THR A 684 2.35 -36.14 -25.12
N ASP A 685 3.04 -35.01 -24.96
CA ASP A 685 2.58 -33.70 -25.43
C ASP A 685 2.18 -33.70 -26.92
N LEU A 686 2.86 -34.50 -27.75
CA LEU A 686 2.53 -34.65 -29.18
C LEU A 686 1.30 -35.53 -29.47
N THR A 687 0.96 -36.43 -28.55
CA THR A 687 -0.18 -37.35 -28.71
C THR A 687 -1.42 -36.91 -27.95
N LEU A 688 -1.29 -35.95 -27.04
CA LEU A 688 -2.39 -35.32 -26.34
C LEU A 688 -3.23 -34.56 -27.38
N THR A 689 -4.48 -34.97 -27.55
CA THR A 689 -5.34 -34.30 -28.54
C THR A 689 -5.79 -32.94 -28.01
N ALA A 690 -6.13 -32.01 -28.92
CA ALA A 690 -6.64 -30.70 -28.53
C ALA A 690 -7.90 -30.78 -27.66
N TRP A 691 -8.72 -31.83 -27.82
CA TRP A 691 -9.89 -32.02 -26.96
C TRP A 691 -9.50 -32.49 -25.55
N GLU A 692 -8.58 -33.45 -25.44
CA GLU A 692 -8.08 -33.94 -24.14
C GLU A 692 -7.33 -32.84 -23.40
N HIS A 693 -6.51 -32.05 -24.09
CA HIS A 693 -5.84 -30.89 -23.52
C HIS A 693 -6.84 -29.85 -22.99
N ALA A 694 -7.88 -29.53 -23.77
CA ALA A 694 -8.86 -28.50 -23.41
C ALA A 694 -9.95 -28.95 -22.43
N ASN A 695 -10.10 -30.24 -22.14
CA ASN A 695 -11.24 -30.74 -21.33
C ASN A 695 -10.84 -31.82 -20.31
N GLY A 696 -9.63 -32.36 -20.37
CA GLY A 696 -9.12 -33.39 -19.48
C GLY A 696 -8.43 -32.83 -18.27
N ASN A 697 -8.47 -33.54 -17.14
CA ASN A 697 -7.58 -33.24 -16.02
C ASN A 697 -6.16 -33.66 -16.42
N LEU A 698 -5.17 -32.80 -16.20
CA LEU A 698 -3.82 -33.02 -16.70
C LEU A 698 -2.84 -33.22 -15.56
N ILE A 699 -1.94 -34.18 -15.70
CA ILE A 699 -0.81 -34.37 -14.80
C ILE A 699 0.47 -34.31 -15.63
N PRO A 700 1.00 -33.11 -15.91
CA PRO A 700 2.26 -32.96 -16.61
C PRO A 700 3.42 -33.38 -15.71
N VAL A 701 4.18 -34.38 -16.16
CA VAL A 701 5.36 -34.89 -15.45
C VAL A 701 6.62 -34.58 -16.25
N GLY A 702 7.58 -33.94 -15.61
CA GLY A 702 8.81 -33.43 -16.24
C GLY A 702 8.76 -31.93 -16.48
N GLY A 703 9.91 -31.26 -16.30
CA GLY A 703 9.99 -29.80 -16.27
C GLY A 703 9.86 -29.10 -17.62
N PRO A 704 9.81 -27.75 -17.60
CA PRO A 704 9.65 -26.90 -18.78
C PRO A 704 10.59 -27.22 -19.95
N ALA A 705 11.79 -27.72 -19.65
CA ALA A 705 12.79 -28.10 -20.65
C ALA A 705 12.43 -29.34 -21.47
N VAL A 706 11.60 -30.25 -20.92
CA VAL A 706 11.26 -31.53 -21.55
C VAL A 706 9.78 -31.67 -21.84
N ASN A 707 8.91 -30.91 -21.16
CA ASN A 707 7.45 -30.98 -21.27
C ASN A 707 6.85 -29.57 -21.44
N PRO A 708 6.40 -29.19 -22.64
CA PRO A 708 5.87 -27.84 -22.89
C PRO A 708 4.57 -27.55 -22.15
N ILE A 709 3.82 -28.58 -21.74
CA ILE A 709 2.59 -28.43 -20.95
C ILE A 709 2.93 -27.91 -19.54
N ALA A 710 4.11 -28.25 -18.99
CA ALA A 710 4.55 -27.69 -17.71
C ALA A 710 4.81 -26.18 -17.82
N THR A 711 5.33 -25.69 -18.95
CA THR A 711 5.52 -24.25 -19.21
C THR A 711 4.19 -23.50 -19.31
N GLU A 712 3.23 -24.09 -20.05
CA GLU A 712 1.91 -23.51 -20.25
C GLU A 712 1.18 -23.30 -18.92
N PHE A 713 0.99 -24.37 -18.15
CA PHE A 713 0.27 -24.29 -16.88
C PHE A 713 1.10 -23.66 -15.77
N GLY A 714 2.43 -23.72 -15.85
CA GLY A 714 3.28 -22.91 -14.99
C GLY A 714 3.00 -21.42 -15.16
N THR A 715 2.78 -20.95 -16.39
CA THR A 715 2.40 -19.55 -16.67
C THR A 715 1.02 -19.23 -16.10
N TYR A 716 0.06 -20.16 -16.19
CA TYR A 716 -1.30 -19.94 -15.67
C TYR A 716 -1.39 -19.91 -14.15
N PHE A 717 -0.45 -20.55 -13.45
CA PHE A 717 -0.40 -20.61 -11.99
C PHE A 717 0.72 -19.77 -11.40
N ASP A 718 1.29 -18.84 -12.18
CA ASP A 718 2.41 -17.97 -11.78
C ASP A 718 3.61 -18.72 -11.16
N ILE A 719 3.91 -19.89 -11.71
CA ILE A 719 5.09 -20.67 -11.35
C ILE A 719 6.22 -20.26 -12.28
N THR A 720 7.24 -19.64 -11.69
CA THR A 720 8.42 -19.15 -12.41
C THR A 720 9.67 -19.94 -12.03
N TYR A 721 10.71 -19.83 -12.85
CA TYR A 721 12.03 -20.32 -12.50
C TYR A 721 13.14 -19.42 -13.03
N THR A 722 14.19 -19.24 -12.23
CA THR A 722 15.41 -18.55 -12.64
C THR A 722 16.51 -19.57 -12.88
N TYR A 723 17.13 -19.52 -14.06
CA TYR A 723 18.23 -20.41 -14.42
C TYR A 723 19.50 -19.62 -14.76
N LEU A 724 20.53 -19.77 -13.93
CA LEU A 724 21.88 -19.28 -14.20
C LEU A 724 22.77 -20.46 -14.62
N PRO A 725 23.12 -20.59 -15.91
CA PRO A 725 23.81 -21.78 -16.42
C PRO A 725 25.09 -22.13 -15.67
N GLY A 726 25.11 -23.32 -15.07
CA GLY A 726 26.25 -23.83 -14.29
C GLY A 726 26.48 -23.16 -12.94
N VAL A 727 25.56 -22.30 -12.50
CA VAL A 727 25.60 -21.60 -11.21
C VAL A 727 24.42 -22.02 -10.34
N SER A 728 23.19 -21.75 -10.77
CA SER A 728 22.00 -22.02 -9.95
C SER A 728 20.74 -22.24 -10.77
N PHE A 729 19.77 -22.84 -10.11
CA PHE A 729 18.38 -22.94 -10.56
C PHE A 729 17.45 -22.67 -9.38
N GLU A 730 16.44 -21.84 -9.55
CA GLU A 730 15.47 -21.51 -8.50
C GLU A 730 14.06 -21.65 -9.07
N ILE A 731 13.16 -22.29 -8.32
CA ILE A 731 11.73 -22.40 -8.64
C ILE A 731 10.98 -21.50 -7.66
N SER A 732 10.05 -20.69 -8.15
CA SER A 732 9.22 -19.80 -7.33
C SER A 732 7.73 -20.01 -7.61
N ALA A 733 6.92 -20.06 -6.56
CA ALA A 733 5.46 -20.18 -6.60
C ALA A 733 4.86 -19.77 -5.24
N ASP A 734 3.69 -19.13 -5.23
CA ASP A 734 2.94 -18.73 -4.01
C ASP A 734 3.79 -18.05 -2.92
N SER A 735 4.60 -17.05 -3.29
CA SER A 735 5.54 -16.35 -2.37
C SER A 735 6.63 -17.23 -1.74
N HIS A 736 6.79 -18.48 -2.19
CA HIS A 736 7.85 -19.38 -1.78
C HIS A 736 8.83 -19.60 -2.94
N SER A 737 10.09 -19.88 -2.60
CA SER A 737 11.07 -20.33 -3.57
C SER A 737 11.95 -21.45 -3.04
N ILE A 738 12.47 -22.27 -3.94
CA ILE A 738 13.46 -23.32 -3.64
C ILE A 738 14.63 -23.19 -4.60
N PHE A 739 15.82 -23.05 -4.00
CA PHE A 739 17.07 -22.78 -4.72
C PHE A 739 17.97 -24.01 -4.81
N LEU A 740 18.60 -24.24 -5.96
CA LEU A 740 19.60 -25.28 -6.21
C LEU A 740 20.91 -24.64 -6.69
N ASP A 741 21.99 -24.87 -5.94
CA ASP A 741 23.35 -24.64 -6.42
C ASP A 741 23.74 -25.76 -7.39
N LEU A 742 23.98 -25.40 -8.66
CA LEU A 742 24.28 -26.38 -9.71
C LEU A 742 25.64 -27.05 -9.55
N THR A 743 26.48 -26.60 -8.61
CA THR A 743 27.69 -27.33 -8.22
C THR A 743 27.41 -28.57 -7.37
N HIS A 744 26.21 -28.67 -6.78
CA HIS A 744 25.74 -29.86 -6.07
C HIS A 744 24.99 -30.84 -6.97
N TYR A 745 24.53 -30.40 -8.14
CA TYR A 745 23.94 -31.29 -9.15
C TYR A 745 25.02 -32.20 -9.78
N PRO A 746 24.80 -33.52 -9.96
CA PRO A 746 23.56 -34.28 -9.83
C PRO A 746 23.36 -35.01 -8.47
N GLN A 747 24.13 -34.70 -7.43
CA GLN A 747 23.97 -35.29 -6.09
C GLN A 747 22.84 -34.64 -5.28
N GLU A 748 22.38 -33.48 -5.72
CA GLU A 748 21.25 -32.75 -5.17
C GLU A 748 20.37 -32.26 -6.31
N ASP A 749 19.06 -32.25 -6.11
CA ASP A 749 18.08 -31.72 -7.06
C ASP A 749 16.84 -31.21 -6.32
N ILE A 750 16.06 -30.36 -6.97
CA ILE A 750 14.86 -29.72 -6.41
C ILE A 750 13.66 -29.93 -7.34
N ALA A 751 12.46 -29.93 -6.78
CA ALA A 751 11.23 -30.04 -7.54
C ALA A 751 10.02 -29.40 -6.87
N LEU A 752 9.01 -29.16 -7.69
CA LEU A 752 7.71 -28.63 -7.36
C LEU A 752 6.64 -29.70 -7.60
N VAL A 753 5.72 -29.79 -6.64
CA VAL A 753 4.39 -30.37 -6.81
C VAL A 753 3.40 -29.23 -6.65
N TYR A 754 2.56 -28.99 -7.65
CA TYR A 754 1.55 -27.94 -7.59
C TYR A 754 0.25 -28.45 -8.16
N VAL A 755 -0.84 -28.33 -7.41
CA VAL A 755 -2.18 -28.63 -7.91
C VAL A 755 -2.98 -27.33 -8.03
N GLY A 756 -3.54 -27.10 -9.21
CA GLY A 756 -4.35 -25.94 -9.53
C GLY A 756 -5.59 -26.31 -10.33
N GLN A 757 -6.46 -25.34 -10.53
CA GLN A 757 -7.64 -25.45 -11.38
C GLN A 757 -7.55 -24.40 -12.49
N GLU A 758 -7.84 -24.79 -13.72
CA GLU A 758 -7.92 -23.88 -14.86
C GLU A 758 -9.13 -24.27 -15.72
N ASN A 759 -9.96 -23.31 -16.11
CA ASN A 759 -11.16 -23.54 -16.95
C ASN A 759 -12.04 -24.74 -16.51
N GLY A 760 -12.24 -24.91 -15.20
CA GLY A 760 -13.05 -25.99 -14.64
C GLY A 760 -12.43 -27.40 -14.68
N ARG A 761 -11.14 -27.54 -15.06
CA ARG A 761 -10.36 -28.78 -14.99
C ARG A 761 -9.22 -28.66 -13.98
N TYR A 762 -8.75 -29.79 -13.46
CA TYR A 762 -7.64 -29.84 -12.50
C TYR A 762 -6.32 -30.15 -13.19
N VAL A 763 -5.24 -29.52 -12.71
CA VAL A 763 -3.89 -29.72 -13.23
C VAL A 763 -2.94 -29.96 -12.06
N LEU A 764 -2.18 -31.06 -12.13
CA LEU A 764 -1.13 -31.39 -11.15
C LEU A 764 0.23 -31.36 -11.84
N LEU A 765 0.99 -30.28 -11.61
CA LEU A 765 2.35 -30.12 -12.09
C LEU A 765 3.32 -30.86 -11.18
N VAL A 766 4.15 -31.71 -11.78
CA VAL A 766 5.20 -32.46 -11.06
C VAL A 766 6.51 -32.38 -11.83
N TRP A 767 7.41 -31.51 -11.40
CA TRP A 767 8.67 -31.33 -12.10
C TRP A 767 9.78 -30.69 -11.26
N GLY A 768 11.02 -31.00 -11.62
CA GLY A 768 12.23 -30.42 -11.05
C GLY A 768 13.23 -29.92 -12.09
N TYR A 769 14.39 -29.44 -11.63
CA TYR A 769 15.47 -29.01 -12.54
C TYR A 769 15.95 -30.19 -13.40
N GLY A 770 16.30 -31.30 -12.75
CA GLY A 770 16.65 -32.56 -13.40
C GLY A 770 15.56 -33.62 -13.29
N TRP A 771 15.86 -34.78 -13.87
CA TRP A 771 15.00 -35.95 -13.72
C TRP A 771 15.01 -36.47 -12.27
N GLN A 772 16.08 -36.24 -11.50
CA GLN A 772 16.17 -36.66 -10.10
C GLN A 772 15.16 -35.90 -9.24
N GLY A 773 15.05 -34.58 -9.40
CA GLY A 773 14.05 -33.76 -8.73
C GLY A 773 12.64 -34.17 -9.12
N THR A 774 12.37 -34.26 -10.43
CA THR A 774 11.06 -34.69 -10.95
C THR A 774 10.65 -36.07 -10.37
N TYR A 775 11.59 -37.02 -10.34
CA TYR A 775 11.35 -38.34 -9.81
C TYR A 775 11.21 -38.34 -8.27
N ALA A 776 11.94 -37.47 -7.55
CA ALA A 776 11.77 -37.28 -6.12
C ALA A 776 10.36 -36.77 -5.77
N ALA A 777 9.86 -35.76 -6.47
CA ALA A 777 8.48 -35.30 -6.32
C ALA A 777 7.47 -36.42 -6.62
N SER A 778 7.75 -37.26 -7.62
CA SER A 778 6.90 -38.42 -7.94
C SER A 778 6.94 -39.53 -6.86
N VAL A 779 8.10 -39.77 -6.24
CA VAL A 779 8.26 -40.71 -5.10
C VAL A 779 7.56 -40.16 -3.85
N PHE A 780 7.64 -38.84 -3.63
CA PHE A 780 6.89 -38.16 -2.57
C PHE A 780 5.38 -38.37 -2.75
N LEU A 781 4.88 -38.20 -3.98
CA LEU A 781 3.47 -38.42 -4.31
C LEU A 781 3.03 -39.89 -4.30
N GLU A 782 3.96 -40.83 -4.47
CA GLU A 782 3.66 -42.27 -4.41
C GLU A 782 3.11 -42.70 -3.04
N ASP A 783 3.62 -42.07 -1.96
CA ASP A 783 3.19 -42.34 -0.60
C ASP A 783 1.99 -41.45 -0.23
N THR A 784 0.79 -42.01 -0.31
CA THR A 784 -0.46 -41.29 0.02
C THR A 784 -0.56 -40.85 1.48
N THR A 785 0.34 -41.30 2.37
CA THR A 785 0.43 -40.72 3.73
C THR A 785 0.94 -39.28 3.71
N ASN A 786 1.75 -38.90 2.72
CA ASN A 786 2.16 -37.51 2.51
C ASN A 786 0.97 -36.64 2.12
N TRP A 787 0.00 -37.16 1.36
CA TRP A 787 -1.20 -36.41 0.99
C TRP A 787 -2.06 -36.10 2.21
N SER A 788 -2.08 -37.02 3.19
CA SER A 788 -2.74 -36.77 4.49
C SER A 788 -1.94 -35.81 5.37
N LEU A 789 -0.61 -35.87 5.33
CA LEU A 789 0.27 -35.00 6.11
C LEU A 789 0.20 -33.54 5.65
N TYR A 790 0.12 -33.32 4.34
CA TYR A 790 0.04 -32.01 3.68
C TYR A 790 -1.35 -31.78 3.07
N GLN A 791 -2.40 -32.28 3.74
CA GLN A 791 -3.76 -32.30 3.19
C GLN A 791 -4.34 -30.92 2.84
N GLY A 792 -3.89 -29.86 3.52
CA GLY A 792 -4.33 -28.49 3.28
C GLY A 792 -3.49 -27.73 2.26
N SER A 793 -2.42 -28.34 1.75
CA SER A 793 -1.50 -27.67 0.84
C SER A 793 -1.82 -27.97 -0.61
N HIS A 794 -1.73 -26.97 -1.47
CA HIS A 794 -1.82 -27.12 -2.93
C HIS A 794 -0.45 -27.08 -3.60
N MET A 795 0.58 -26.58 -2.90
CA MET A 795 1.97 -26.54 -3.36
C MET A 795 2.90 -27.25 -2.37
N ILE A 796 3.85 -28.05 -2.90
CA ILE A 796 4.99 -28.62 -2.16
C ILE A 796 6.28 -28.39 -2.95
N MET A 797 7.30 -27.85 -2.29
CA MET A 797 8.67 -27.79 -2.81
C MET A 797 9.55 -28.82 -2.10
N VAL A 798 10.14 -29.73 -2.88
CA VAL A 798 10.96 -30.83 -2.36
C VAL A 798 12.41 -30.70 -2.81
N ARG A 799 13.33 -31.02 -1.90
CA ARG A 799 14.74 -31.27 -2.21
C ARG A 799 15.04 -32.76 -2.07
N TRP A 800 15.78 -33.29 -3.02
CA TRP A 800 16.45 -34.59 -2.88
C TRP A 800 17.95 -34.39 -2.72
N ASN A 801 18.56 -35.10 -1.77
CA ASN A 801 20.00 -35.11 -1.54
C ASN A 801 20.51 -36.55 -1.41
N ASP A 802 21.43 -36.95 -2.29
CA ASP A 802 22.08 -38.28 -2.32
C ASP A 802 23.06 -38.46 -1.14
N GLY A 803 22.50 -38.53 0.07
CA GLY A 803 23.27 -38.59 1.32
C GLY A 803 24.09 -39.87 1.46
N ASN A 804 23.78 -40.90 0.69
CA ASN A 804 24.48 -42.17 0.69
C ASN A 804 25.45 -42.35 -0.50
N SER A 805 25.38 -41.46 -1.50
CA SER A 805 26.22 -41.43 -2.71
C SER A 805 26.05 -42.64 -3.64
N ASP A 806 24.85 -43.22 -3.71
CA ASP A 806 24.51 -44.31 -4.65
C ASP A 806 23.82 -43.81 -5.92
N GLY A 807 23.46 -42.52 -5.98
CA GLY A 807 22.81 -41.88 -7.11
C GLY A 807 21.36 -42.32 -7.32
N LEU A 808 20.73 -42.94 -6.32
CA LEU A 808 19.35 -43.40 -6.38
C LEU A 808 18.45 -42.44 -5.60
N VAL A 809 17.33 -42.04 -6.20
CA VAL A 809 16.30 -41.28 -5.48
C VAL A 809 15.56 -42.21 -4.53
N GLN A 810 15.64 -41.94 -3.24
CA GLN A 810 15.02 -42.74 -2.18
C GLN A 810 14.15 -41.86 -1.27
N ALA A 811 13.02 -42.38 -0.81
CA ALA A 811 12.09 -41.62 0.04
C ALA A 811 12.74 -41.04 1.31
N GLY A 812 13.75 -41.71 1.88
CA GLY A 812 14.47 -41.23 3.06
C GLY A 812 15.44 -40.06 2.80
N GLU A 813 15.62 -39.66 1.54
CA GLU A 813 16.52 -38.60 1.09
C GLU A 813 15.76 -37.37 0.57
N ILE A 814 14.43 -37.39 0.65
CA ILE A 814 13.54 -36.33 0.18
C ILE A 814 13.09 -35.52 1.38
N VAL A 815 13.20 -34.20 1.28
CA VAL A 815 12.77 -33.25 2.30
C VAL A 815 11.85 -32.21 1.67
N VAL A 816 10.72 -31.94 2.33
CA VAL A 816 9.87 -30.79 2.00
C VAL A 816 10.49 -29.54 2.62
N GLU A 817 10.85 -28.56 1.80
CA GLU A 817 11.45 -27.29 2.27
C GLU A 817 10.43 -26.17 2.39
N ALA A 818 9.39 -26.19 1.55
CA ALA A 818 8.29 -25.24 1.59
C ALA A 818 6.98 -25.92 1.16
N HIS A 819 5.86 -25.40 1.66
CA HIS A 819 4.52 -25.75 1.23
C HIS A 819 3.59 -24.56 1.44
N ALA A 820 2.60 -24.41 0.56
CA ALA A 820 1.46 -23.51 0.72
C ALA A 820 0.25 -24.38 0.95
#